data_AF-A0A4D7JHS8-F1
#
_entry.id   AF-A0A4D7JHS8-F1
#
_cell.length_a   1.000
_cell.length_b   1.000
_cell.length_c   1.000
_cell.angle_alpha   90.00
_cell.angle_beta   90.00
_cell.angle_gamma   90.00
#
_symmetry.space_group_name_H-M   'P 1'
#
loop_
_entity.id
_entity.type
_entity.pdbx_description
1 polymer ?
#
loop_
_entity_poly.entity_id
_entity_poly.type
_entity_poly.pdbx_seq_one_letter_code
_entity_poly.pdbx_strand_id
1 'polypeptide(L)'
;MSMARISSLQQLGIDHAAQEYYNLEEQIEQVRRDISLLRTGQKKLTDISKNKDRLEARLNREKKILRESDQPIDILLERVINNPDFQDACILDRMVGFARTVGRIILGNGGYGTGWLIGENLLMTNQHVFPDANTASRSKLHMAYERDVNGEVNSGYYYDLRPDVFFMTPAHPSDNREEFLDFAIVAVEPVSEEKNKSLSDFGHVILDQNIGKVIEGENCMIIQHPKGDYKKVVLRDIRLLTVEDAPGADSHLFYESDTLPGSSGSMVVALGTGEIIALHNAGVPKRDSQGNYLKKDGSIWNSAVDTDTDIDWIANQGVRISRIVKAIKNLPLPANMEDKRKNLLNLMITSEEPLQDSVNSPAVVRDAQQVVPQSTMSDISPSDNGQPGGIEKEFVVKLNGGPFSFEFVSKVIKNEFPQSSIKPFSNYNMSTLLEDYITVKIKSSDNIWDLAARLESLEGIEEAEPEVPRFTTMKSSEDELFSPSDNPFLESSGSEITDMRIYNSKYFSKKDHDSIEGRLKVRKWNHQAVKYDPVKILKVLKDNNSLDNLLDLKIAQFDTGNYPHSKVKGGFNSVLDYDFVDLDDEAQDEKSKLKFLAHFGHGMRTGSLIIGNEDSDLSPDKEGNFGLLKGIADKVNEEFKIVPFRVTKNVILVGRVGEVVRAADKVITDRYDVITMSLGILPGTRALKDIVRAAYDRGVIWCCAAGNQVKFVVEPAKYPGTICIAATNPEDKPWTGSCSGRNVDIAAPGEDVYVPIFTKKGESMIYGNGTSYATPHVASAAALWLAKNRNAISEKYTQGWQRVEAFRWCLHKSARKMDSIPKQYGKGLLNIEALLNTDLPEPGELRYAYDSRFESVNTGTTLAAREDRYKNIANVLSGINKEEVRPGSNLEINENFVKSTSTGRSKSLELFRNAAAYTKGRTILTESLSSGSFVESWERVRKLDSNTDNDKPDYSN
;
A
#
# COMPACT_ATOMS: atom_id res chain seq x y z
N MET A 1 -37.99 21.29 -3.24
CA MET A 1 -36.87 22.25 -3.30
C MET A 1 -36.52 22.41 -4.76
N SER A 2 -36.76 23.58 -5.37
CA SER A 2 -36.39 23.80 -6.77
C SER A 2 -34.87 23.78 -6.88
N MET A 3 -34.31 22.88 -7.71
CA MET A 3 -32.89 22.92 -8.05
C MET A 3 -32.55 24.32 -8.56
N ALA A 4 -31.51 24.92 -7.99
CA ALA A 4 -31.08 26.27 -8.32
C ALA A 4 -30.75 26.33 -9.81
N ARG A 5 -31.45 27.21 -10.56
CA ARG A 5 -31.06 27.55 -11.93
C ARG A 5 -29.67 28.21 -11.89
N ILE A 6 -28.79 27.85 -12.83
CA ILE A 6 -27.51 28.51 -13.06
C ILE A 6 -27.74 30.03 -13.11
N SER A 7 -26.97 30.81 -12.34
CA SER A 7 -27.07 32.27 -12.39
C SER A 7 -26.61 32.77 -13.77
N SER A 8 -27.13 33.92 -14.23
CA SER A 8 -26.70 34.48 -15.53
C SER A 8 -25.18 34.69 -15.61
N LEU A 9 -24.54 35.04 -14.49
CA LEU A 9 -23.09 35.18 -14.36
C LEU A 9 -22.35 33.84 -14.43
N GLN A 10 -22.88 32.80 -13.79
CA GLN A 10 -22.29 31.46 -13.85
C GLN A 10 -22.43 30.86 -15.26
N GLN A 11 -23.57 31.09 -15.93
CA GLN A 11 -23.78 30.67 -17.31
C GLN A 11 -22.80 31.39 -18.26
N LEU A 12 -22.62 32.70 -18.08
CA LEU A 12 -21.63 33.47 -18.83
C LEU A 12 -20.20 32.93 -18.62
N GLY A 13 -19.85 32.53 -17.40
CA GLY A 13 -18.57 31.90 -17.10
C GLY A 13 -18.38 30.55 -17.81
N ILE A 14 -19.44 29.72 -17.87
CA ILE A 14 -19.43 28.45 -18.61
C ILE A 14 -19.26 28.69 -20.12
N ASP A 15 -19.98 29.67 -20.67
CA ASP A 15 -19.87 30.03 -22.08
C ASP A 15 -18.48 30.57 -22.44
N HIS A 16 -17.91 31.40 -21.57
CA HIS A 16 -16.55 31.92 -21.73
C HIS A 16 -15.50 30.82 -21.65
N ALA A 17 -15.59 29.93 -20.64
CA ALA A 17 -14.70 28.80 -20.48
C ALA A 17 -14.73 27.86 -21.69
N ALA A 18 -15.92 27.60 -22.23
CA ALA A 18 -16.08 26.82 -23.44
C ALA A 18 -15.45 27.49 -24.66
N GLN A 19 -15.67 28.80 -24.84
CA GLN A 19 -15.09 29.53 -25.97
C GLN A 19 -13.55 29.51 -25.92
N GLU A 20 -12.95 29.78 -24.77
CA GLU A 20 -11.49 29.72 -24.59
C GLU A 20 -10.95 28.30 -24.78
N TYR A 21 -11.65 27.28 -24.24
CA TYR A 21 -11.24 25.89 -24.41
C TYR A 21 -11.21 25.49 -25.89
N TYR A 22 -12.26 25.79 -26.66
CA TYR A 22 -12.36 25.41 -28.06
C TYR A 22 -11.40 26.20 -28.97
N ASN A 23 -11.01 27.43 -28.58
CA ASN A 23 -9.92 28.15 -29.24
C ASN A 23 -8.56 27.43 -29.05
N LEU A 24 -8.41 26.69 -27.94
CA LEU A 24 -7.21 25.95 -27.58
C LEU A 24 -7.33 24.44 -27.82
N GLU A 25 -8.38 23.97 -28.49
CA GLU A 25 -8.71 22.55 -28.60
C GLU A 25 -7.54 21.76 -29.18
N GLU A 26 -6.92 22.24 -30.27
CA GLU A 26 -5.78 21.57 -30.89
C GLU A 26 -4.58 21.43 -29.93
N GLN A 27 -4.30 22.48 -29.15
CA GLN A 27 -3.24 22.47 -28.15
C GLN A 27 -3.57 21.52 -26.99
N ILE A 28 -4.79 21.57 -26.47
CA ILE A 28 -5.26 20.73 -25.37
C ILE A 28 -5.24 19.25 -25.79
N GLU A 29 -5.70 18.93 -26.99
CA GLU A 29 -5.64 17.57 -27.54
C GLU A 29 -4.21 17.12 -27.83
N GLN A 30 -3.30 18.04 -28.20
CA GLN A 30 -1.87 17.74 -28.26
C GLN A 30 -1.30 17.44 -26.87
N VAL A 31 -1.65 18.21 -25.84
CA VAL A 31 -1.19 17.96 -24.46
C VAL A 31 -1.79 16.66 -23.93
N ARG A 32 -3.05 16.34 -24.21
CA ARG A 32 -3.65 15.03 -23.86
C ARG A 32 -2.92 13.87 -24.50
N ARG A 33 -2.58 14.00 -25.79
CA ARG A 33 -1.73 13.03 -26.50
C ARG A 33 -0.36 12.91 -25.84
N ASP A 34 0.28 14.03 -25.55
CA ASP A 34 1.60 14.07 -24.91
C ASP A 34 1.60 13.52 -23.48
N ILE A 35 0.52 13.75 -22.71
CA ILE A 35 0.28 13.15 -21.39
C ILE A 35 0.11 11.62 -21.52
N SER A 36 -0.56 11.15 -22.57
CA SER A 36 -0.62 9.72 -22.86
C SER A 36 0.77 9.17 -23.17
N LEU A 37 1.59 9.90 -23.94
CA LEU A 37 2.98 9.52 -24.25
C LEU A 37 3.87 9.53 -22.99
N LEU A 38 3.69 10.50 -22.09
CA LEU A 38 4.32 10.58 -20.77
C LEU A 38 4.03 9.34 -19.91
N ARG A 39 2.77 8.88 -19.88
CA ARG A 39 2.36 7.67 -19.16
C ARG A 39 3.05 6.41 -19.70
N THR A 40 3.35 6.40 -21.00
CA THR A 40 4.09 5.30 -21.67
C THR A 40 5.61 5.46 -21.65
N GLY A 41 6.15 6.51 -21.00
CA GLY A 41 7.60 6.77 -20.93
C GLY A 41 8.22 7.27 -22.25
N GLN A 42 7.42 7.54 -23.28
CA GLN A 42 7.88 7.96 -24.61
C GLN A 42 8.20 9.46 -24.69
N LYS A 43 7.77 10.24 -23.70
CA LYS A 43 7.99 11.68 -23.59
C LYS A 43 8.25 12.04 -22.12
N LYS A 44 9.14 12.99 -21.82
CA LYS A 44 9.33 13.48 -20.44
C LYS A 44 8.35 14.61 -20.13
N LEU A 45 8.09 14.85 -18.86
CA LEU A 45 7.18 15.92 -18.40
C LEU A 45 7.66 17.30 -18.86
N THR A 46 8.98 17.53 -18.84
CA THR A 46 9.61 18.75 -19.34
C THR A 46 9.38 18.98 -20.84
N ASP A 47 9.12 17.92 -21.61
CA ASP A 47 8.95 18.00 -23.07
C ASP A 47 7.51 18.33 -23.46
N ILE A 48 6.57 18.30 -22.51
CA ILE A 48 5.15 18.66 -22.72
C ILE A 48 5.00 20.19 -22.69
N SER A 49 5.68 20.86 -21.75
CA SER A 49 5.64 22.31 -21.63
C SER A 49 6.36 22.98 -22.80
N LYS A 50 5.63 23.77 -23.59
CA LYS A 50 6.19 24.55 -24.70
C LYS A 50 6.80 25.89 -24.25
N ASN A 51 6.42 26.39 -23.06
CA ASN A 51 6.94 27.64 -22.52
C ASN A 51 8.27 27.38 -21.79
N LYS A 52 9.37 27.87 -22.37
CA LYS A 52 10.72 27.73 -21.82
C LYS A 52 10.92 28.49 -20.51
N ASP A 53 10.38 29.71 -20.40
CA ASP A 53 10.54 30.56 -19.23
C ASP A 53 9.83 29.97 -18.01
N ARG A 54 8.64 29.39 -18.22
CA ARG A 54 7.89 28.70 -17.16
C ARG A 54 8.58 27.41 -16.72
N LEU A 55 9.11 26.64 -17.68
CA LEU A 55 9.86 25.43 -17.40
C LEU A 55 11.12 25.76 -16.59
N GLU A 56 11.86 26.79 -16.98
CA GLU A 56 13.04 27.26 -16.24
C GLU A 56 12.67 27.74 -14.83
N ALA A 57 11.61 28.52 -14.69
CA ALA A 57 11.11 28.95 -13.38
C ALA A 57 10.64 27.78 -12.50
N ARG A 58 10.09 26.72 -13.10
CA ARG A 58 9.68 25.48 -12.40
C ARG A 58 10.89 24.68 -11.92
N LEU A 59 11.93 24.56 -12.74
CA LEU A 59 13.18 23.91 -12.37
C LEU A 59 13.91 24.69 -11.26
N ASN A 60 13.93 26.02 -11.34
CA ASN A 60 14.54 26.86 -10.31
C ASN A 60 13.79 26.78 -8.97
N ARG A 61 12.46 26.64 -8.99
CA ARG A 61 11.68 26.37 -7.77
C ARG A 61 12.02 25.03 -7.14
N GLU A 62 12.15 23.99 -7.96
CA GLU A 62 12.49 22.64 -7.50
C GLU A 62 13.84 22.64 -6.79
N LYS A 63 14.87 23.23 -7.41
CA LYS A 63 16.19 23.41 -6.79
C LYS A 63 16.12 24.11 -5.44
N LYS A 64 15.29 25.17 -5.34
CA LYS A 64 15.13 25.94 -4.10
C LYS A 64 14.39 25.14 -3.01
N ILE A 65 13.40 24.34 -3.37
CA ILE A 65 12.67 23.45 -2.46
C ILE A 65 13.60 22.34 -1.93
N LEU A 66 14.45 21.79 -2.79
CA LEU A 66 15.38 20.70 -2.46
C LEU A 66 16.66 21.14 -1.71
N ARG A 67 16.92 22.44 -1.57
CA ARG A 67 18.14 23.02 -0.94
C ARG A 67 19.46 22.44 -1.52
N GLU A 68 19.48 22.14 -2.81
CA GLU A 68 20.65 21.57 -3.48
C GLU A 68 21.60 22.68 -3.96
N SER A 69 22.89 22.57 -3.60
CA SER A 69 23.97 23.37 -4.22
C SER A 69 24.04 23.09 -5.72
N ASP A 70 24.48 24.08 -6.54
CA ASP A 70 24.62 24.12 -8.02
C ASP A 70 25.30 22.91 -8.72
N GLN A 71 24.83 21.70 -8.46
CA GLN A 71 25.15 20.49 -9.19
C GLN A 71 24.12 20.32 -10.32
N PRO A 72 24.53 19.83 -11.50
CA PRO A 72 23.60 19.62 -12.60
C PRO A 72 22.51 18.63 -12.21
N ILE A 73 21.27 18.87 -12.68
CA ILE A 73 20.07 18.03 -12.50
C ILE A 73 20.17 16.74 -13.35
N ASP A 74 21.31 16.03 -13.26
CA ASP A 74 21.53 14.73 -13.89
C ASP A 74 21.41 13.56 -12.89
N ILE A 75 21.02 13.86 -11.64
CA ILE A 75 20.84 12.89 -10.54
C ILE A 75 19.37 12.43 -10.43
N LEU A 76 18.74 12.10 -11.56
CA LEU A 76 17.40 11.47 -11.63
C LEU A 76 17.45 10.11 -12.35
N LEU A 77 18.52 9.35 -12.11
CA LEU A 77 18.76 8.05 -12.77
C LEU A 77 19.16 6.96 -11.76
N GLU A 78 18.23 6.61 -10.86
CA GLU A 78 18.05 5.20 -10.47
C GLU A 78 16.58 4.79 -10.73
N ARG A 79 16.41 4.13 -11.88
CA ARG A 79 15.26 3.32 -12.36
C ARG A 79 13.85 3.85 -12.07
N VAL A 80 13.56 4.99 -12.67
CA VAL A 80 12.21 5.39 -13.10
C VAL A 80 11.69 4.40 -14.15
N ILE A 81 10.56 3.73 -13.92
CA ILE A 81 10.02 2.72 -14.86
C ILE A 81 9.34 3.36 -16.09
N ASN A 82 9.00 4.66 -16.06
CA ASN A 82 8.61 5.46 -17.24
C ASN A 82 8.88 6.97 -17.03
N ASN A 83 8.24 7.59 -16.03
CA ASN A 83 8.51 8.93 -15.46
C ASN A 83 8.33 8.87 -13.94
N PRO A 84 9.14 9.59 -13.12
CA PRO A 84 9.01 9.57 -11.67
C PRO A 84 7.68 10.23 -11.25
N ASP A 85 6.84 9.53 -10.51
CA ASP A 85 5.58 10.05 -9.92
C ASP A 85 5.71 10.10 -8.39
N PHE A 86 6.88 10.56 -7.93
CA PHE A 86 7.15 10.78 -6.51
C PHE A 86 6.60 12.14 -6.09
N GLN A 87 5.96 12.19 -4.93
CA GLN A 87 5.61 13.44 -4.29
C GLN A 87 6.26 13.52 -2.91
N ASP A 88 6.88 14.66 -2.60
CA ASP A 88 7.46 14.89 -1.28
C ASP A 88 6.40 14.79 -0.18
N ALA A 89 6.74 14.12 0.91
CA ALA A 89 5.83 13.90 2.03
C ALA A 89 5.35 15.22 2.66
N CYS A 90 6.18 16.27 2.65
CA CYS A 90 5.84 17.60 3.16
C CYS A 90 4.66 18.25 2.40
N ILE A 91 4.38 17.77 1.18
CA ILE A 91 3.22 18.23 0.41
C ILE A 91 1.93 17.78 1.09
N LEU A 92 1.89 16.60 1.72
CA LEU A 92 0.73 16.17 2.51
C LEU A 92 0.47 17.10 3.69
N ASP A 93 1.52 17.54 4.39
CA ASP A 93 1.38 18.51 5.49
C ASP A 93 0.89 19.88 4.98
N ARG A 94 1.41 20.34 3.83
CA ARG A 94 0.92 21.55 3.15
C ARG A 94 -0.55 21.40 2.73
N MET A 95 -0.94 20.23 2.21
CA MET A 95 -2.34 19.95 1.84
C MET A 95 -3.26 20.01 3.05
N VAL A 96 -2.87 19.41 4.18
CA VAL A 96 -3.64 19.49 5.43
C VAL A 96 -3.75 20.93 5.90
N GLY A 97 -2.66 21.71 5.80
CA GLY A 97 -2.66 23.15 6.07
C GLY A 97 -3.66 23.90 5.19
N PHE A 98 -3.64 23.68 3.87
CA PHE A 98 -4.58 24.29 2.94
C PHE A 98 -6.03 23.87 3.22
N ALA A 99 -6.29 22.58 3.45
CA ALA A 99 -7.62 22.07 3.72
C ALA A 99 -8.26 22.69 4.99
N ARG A 100 -7.46 23.04 6.00
CA ARG A 100 -7.94 23.75 7.20
C ARG A 100 -8.49 25.14 6.90
N THR A 101 -7.94 25.84 5.90
CA THR A 101 -8.37 27.19 5.50
C THR A 101 -9.62 27.20 4.62
N VAL A 102 -10.02 26.05 4.08
CA VAL A 102 -11.17 25.92 3.18
C VAL A 102 -12.46 25.73 3.98
N GLY A 103 -13.48 26.51 3.62
CA GLY A 103 -14.82 26.44 4.20
C GLY A 103 -15.93 26.39 3.16
N ARG A 104 -17.10 25.93 3.60
CA ARG A 104 -18.33 25.92 2.81
C ARG A 104 -19.00 27.28 2.90
N ILE A 105 -19.35 27.87 1.76
CA ILE A 105 -20.18 29.08 1.70
C ILE A 105 -21.64 28.66 1.59
N ILE A 106 -22.49 29.28 2.41
CA ILE A 106 -23.93 29.11 2.38
C ILE A 106 -24.55 30.44 1.97
N LEU A 107 -25.17 30.47 0.80
CA LEU A 107 -25.80 31.67 0.24
C LEU A 107 -27.18 31.89 0.85
N GLY A 108 -27.57 33.15 1.03
CA GLY A 108 -28.89 33.50 1.57
C GLY A 108 -30.10 33.02 0.75
N ASN A 109 -29.88 32.56 -0.49
CA ASN A 109 -30.89 31.95 -1.36
C ASN A 109 -30.93 30.41 -1.27
N GLY A 110 -30.16 29.80 -0.38
CA GLY A 110 -30.04 28.34 -0.21
C GLY A 110 -29.04 27.66 -1.14
N GLY A 111 -28.28 28.42 -1.95
CA GLY A 111 -27.17 27.91 -2.74
C GLY A 111 -25.90 27.66 -1.90
N TYR A 112 -24.94 26.94 -2.48
CA TYR A 112 -23.67 26.61 -1.83
C TYR A 112 -22.49 26.99 -2.73
N GLY A 113 -21.38 27.33 -2.10
CA GLY A 113 -20.09 27.51 -2.75
C GLY A 113 -18.94 27.05 -1.86
N THR A 114 -17.73 27.17 -2.37
CA THR A 114 -16.48 26.93 -1.63
C THR A 114 -15.70 28.24 -1.54
N GLY A 115 -15.05 28.48 -0.41
CA GLY A 115 -14.12 29.59 -0.25
C GLY A 115 -12.99 29.26 0.71
N TRP A 116 -11.96 30.07 0.72
CA TRP A 116 -10.75 29.84 1.53
C TRP A 116 -10.08 31.13 1.99
N LEU A 117 -9.37 31.06 3.11
CA LEU A 117 -8.79 32.22 3.79
C LEU A 117 -7.44 32.62 3.17
N ILE A 118 -7.29 33.88 2.78
CA ILE A 118 -6.12 34.43 2.07
C ILE A 118 -5.30 35.46 2.86
N GLY A 119 -5.77 35.78 4.06
CA GLY A 119 -5.19 36.77 4.96
C GLY A 119 -6.02 36.87 6.22
N GLU A 120 -5.64 37.78 7.12
CA GLU A 120 -6.37 38.00 8.37
C GLU A 120 -7.83 38.37 8.14
N ASN A 121 -8.71 37.39 8.38
CA ASN A 121 -10.15 37.48 8.23
C ASN A 121 -10.60 37.89 6.82
N LEU A 122 -9.91 37.39 5.79
CA LEU A 122 -10.25 37.62 4.38
C LEU A 122 -10.50 36.29 3.68
N LEU A 123 -11.67 36.15 3.06
CA LEU A 123 -12.14 34.99 2.32
C LEU A 123 -12.11 35.27 0.82
N MET A 124 -11.60 34.33 0.02
CA MET A 124 -11.70 34.34 -1.44
C MET A 124 -12.69 33.28 -1.95
N THR A 125 -13.46 33.63 -2.97
CA THR A 125 -14.33 32.73 -3.76
C THR A 125 -14.57 33.34 -5.16
N ASN A 126 -15.52 32.82 -5.95
CA ASN A 126 -15.87 33.39 -7.27
C ASN A 126 -16.77 34.63 -7.17
N GLN A 127 -16.73 35.49 -8.19
CA GLN A 127 -17.67 36.60 -8.35
C GLN A 127 -19.09 36.07 -8.54
N HIS A 128 -19.31 34.99 -9.28
CA HIS A 128 -20.68 34.47 -9.44
C HIS A 128 -21.27 33.90 -8.13
N VAL A 129 -20.43 33.59 -7.13
CA VAL A 129 -20.86 33.24 -5.76
C VAL A 129 -21.19 34.51 -4.98
N PHE A 130 -20.33 35.54 -5.05
CA PHE A 130 -20.57 36.87 -4.46
C PHE A 130 -20.56 37.98 -5.53
N PRO A 131 -21.67 38.15 -6.29
CA PRO A 131 -21.70 39.11 -7.39
C PRO A 131 -21.67 40.55 -6.90
N ASP A 132 -22.13 40.77 -5.67
CA ASP A 132 -22.19 42.06 -5.01
C ASP A 132 -22.09 41.92 -3.48
N ALA A 133 -21.78 43.05 -2.83
CA ALA A 133 -21.65 43.14 -1.38
C ALA A 133 -22.93 42.73 -0.63
N ASN A 134 -24.12 42.96 -1.19
CA ASN A 134 -25.38 42.61 -0.54
C ASN A 134 -25.59 41.08 -0.50
N THR A 135 -25.22 40.38 -1.57
CA THR A 135 -25.24 38.91 -1.62
C THR A 135 -24.23 38.34 -0.62
N ALA A 136 -23.03 38.91 -0.53
CA ALA A 136 -22.05 38.51 0.48
C ALA A 136 -22.59 38.73 1.91
N SER A 137 -23.21 39.88 2.21
CA SER A 137 -23.72 40.20 3.56
C SER A 137 -24.83 39.27 4.06
N ARG A 138 -25.54 38.60 3.14
CA ARG A 138 -26.62 37.64 3.45
C ARG A 138 -26.14 36.19 3.42
N SER A 139 -24.84 35.97 3.25
CA SER A 139 -24.22 34.67 3.15
C SER A 139 -23.34 34.39 4.36
N LYS A 140 -23.07 33.12 4.62
CA LYS A 140 -22.27 32.68 5.76
C LYS A 140 -21.12 31.79 5.32
N LEU A 141 -20.00 31.88 6.05
CA LEU A 141 -18.89 30.94 5.95
C LEU A 141 -19.03 29.86 7.01
N HIS A 142 -18.93 28.60 6.61
CA HIS A 142 -19.04 27.43 7.47
C HIS A 142 -17.71 26.66 7.46
N MET A 143 -16.92 26.85 8.50
CA MET A 143 -15.58 26.27 8.66
C MET A 143 -15.63 24.90 9.34
N ALA A 144 -14.63 24.06 9.09
CA ALA A 144 -14.48 22.72 9.69
C ALA A 144 -15.63 21.73 9.45
N TYR A 145 -16.47 21.96 8.43
CA TYR A 145 -17.54 21.04 8.06
C TYR A 145 -17.03 19.86 7.23
N GLU A 146 -16.52 18.85 7.91
CA GLU A 146 -15.83 17.71 7.30
C GLU A 146 -16.02 16.44 8.13
N ARG A 147 -15.59 15.29 7.59
CA ARG A 147 -15.53 14.05 8.36
C ARG A 147 -14.16 13.91 9.01
N ASP A 148 -14.16 13.50 10.28
CA ASP A 148 -12.92 13.20 10.98
C ASP A 148 -12.33 11.84 10.54
N VAL A 149 -11.23 11.44 11.17
CA VAL A 149 -10.53 10.19 10.87
C VAL A 149 -11.35 8.92 11.13
N ASN A 150 -12.42 9.01 11.92
CA ASN A 150 -13.35 7.92 12.21
C ASN A 150 -14.55 7.92 11.25
N GLY A 151 -14.63 8.91 10.34
CA GLY A 151 -15.77 9.13 9.46
C GLY A 151 -16.91 9.90 10.13
N GLU A 152 -16.74 10.34 11.37
CA GLU A 152 -17.75 11.10 12.11
C GLU A 152 -17.83 12.54 11.59
N VAL A 153 -19.04 13.08 11.59
CA VAL A 153 -19.30 14.40 11.02
C VAL A 153 -18.96 15.49 12.04
N ASN A 154 -18.04 16.39 11.67
CA ASN A 154 -17.86 17.65 12.38
C ASN A 154 -18.93 18.65 11.92
N SER A 155 -19.73 19.15 12.87
CA SER A 155 -20.81 20.09 12.59
C SER A 155 -20.32 21.46 12.13
N GLY A 156 -19.04 21.80 12.35
CA GLY A 156 -18.43 23.05 11.91
C GLY A 156 -18.78 24.28 12.75
N TYR A 157 -18.33 25.45 12.30
CA TYR A 157 -18.53 26.76 12.93
C TYR A 157 -18.98 27.79 11.90
N TYR A 158 -19.95 28.63 12.24
CA TYR A 158 -20.51 29.64 11.34
C TYR A 158 -19.91 31.03 11.61
N TYR A 159 -19.61 31.74 10.53
CA TYR A 159 -19.07 33.09 10.54
C TYR A 159 -19.85 34.00 9.60
N ASP A 160 -20.19 35.19 10.07
CA ASP A 160 -20.80 36.24 9.27
C ASP A 160 -19.77 36.89 8.34
N LEU A 161 -20.23 37.30 7.15
CA LEU A 161 -19.41 38.00 6.17
C LEU A 161 -19.60 39.52 6.32
N ARG A 162 -18.49 40.26 6.18
CA ARG A 162 -18.38 41.70 6.46
C ARG A 162 -17.96 42.50 5.22
N PRO A 163 -18.78 42.54 4.16
CA PRO A 163 -18.47 43.28 2.94
C PRO A 163 -18.42 44.80 3.16
N ASP A 164 -19.01 45.30 4.26
CA ASP A 164 -18.87 46.69 4.72
C ASP A 164 -17.43 47.02 5.16
N VAL A 165 -16.69 46.02 5.65
CA VAL A 165 -15.30 46.13 6.08
C VAL A 165 -14.34 45.95 4.91
N PHE A 166 -14.57 44.95 4.06
CA PHE A 166 -13.80 44.74 2.84
C PHE A 166 -14.61 43.92 1.85
N PHE A 167 -14.75 44.43 0.62
CA PHE A 167 -15.31 43.69 -0.49
C PHE A 167 -14.62 44.12 -1.79
N MET A 168 -14.16 43.14 -2.56
CA MET A 168 -13.48 43.37 -3.83
C MET A 168 -13.91 42.29 -4.82
N THR A 169 -14.35 42.71 -6.00
CA THR A 169 -14.61 41.83 -7.15
C THR A 169 -14.47 42.68 -8.42
N PRO A 170 -14.08 42.10 -9.57
CA PRO A 170 -14.05 42.84 -10.83
C PRO A 170 -15.41 43.42 -11.21
N ALA A 171 -15.42 44.41 -12.10
CA ALA A 171 -16.66 44.96 -12.65
C ALA A 171 -17.46 43.87 -13.39
N HIS A 172 -18.77 44.06 -13.51
CA HIS A 172 -19.61 43.09 -14.22
C HIS A 172 -19.15 42.97 -15.68
N PRO A 173 -19.10 41.76 -16.29
CA PRO A 173 -18.56 41.57 -17.63
C PRO A 173 -19.31 42.31 -18.75
N SER A 174 -20.54 42.76 -18.48
CA SER A 174 -21.31 43.62 -19.38
C SER A 174 -20.74 45.03 -19.52
N ASP A 175 -19.88 45.46 -18.59
CA ASP A 175 -19.49 46.85 -18.41
C ASP A 175 -18.10 47.15 -19.00
N ASN A 176 -17.27 46.13 -19.28
CA ASN A 176 -15.93 46.29 -19.86
C ASN A 176 -15.53 45.07 -20.72
N ARG A 177 -14.83 45.33 -21.83
CA ARG A 177 -14.27 44.30 -22.75
C ARG A 177 -12.87 43.81 -22.33
N GLU A 178 -12.56 43.77 -21.04
CA GLU A 178 -11.27 43.27 -20.53
C GLU A 178 -11.39 41.84 -19.97
N GLU A 179 -10.25 41.19 -19.67
CA GLU A 179 -10.12 39.82 -19.14
C GLU A 179 -11.22 39.48 -18.10
N PHE A 180 -12.00 38.43 -18.37
CA PHE A 180 -13.00 37.91 -17.43
C PHE A 180 -12.30 37.19 -16.26
N LEU A 181 -12.23 37.81 -15.09
CA LEU A 181 -11.62 37.23 -13.88
C LEU A 181 -12.67 36.93 -12.82
N ASP A 182 -13.15 35.70 -12.76
CA ASP A 182 -14.25 35.32 -11.84
C ASP A 182 -13.76 35.10 -10.40
N PHE A 183 -13.57 36.19 -9.64
CA PHE A 183 -13.22 36.14 -8.21
C PHE A 183 -13.90 37.24 -7.38
N ALA A 184 -14.08 36.96 -6.09
CA ALA A 184 -14.52 37.91 -5.07
C ALA A 184 -13.74 37.68 -3.77
N ILE A 185 -13.43 38.77 -3.07
CA ILE A 185 -12.78 38.77 -1.75
C ILE A 185 -13.67 39.54 -0.79
N VAL A 186 -13.93 38.96 0.37
CA VAL A 186 -14.78 39.56 1.40
C VAL A 186 -14.15 39.39 2.78
N ALA A 187 -14.31 40.39 3.66
CA ALA A 187 -13.94 40.22 5.07
C ALA A 187 -14.92 39.28 5.80
N VAL A 188 -14.42 38.62 6.84
CA VAL A 188 -15.19 37.69 7.68
C VAL A 188 -15.11 38.16 9.13
N GLU A 189 -16.14 37.89 9.92
CA GLU A 189 -16.10 38.15 11.36
C GLU A 189 -14.98 37.30 12.02
N PRO A 190 -14.17 37.85 12.94
CA PRO A 190 -13.03 37.11 13.51
C PRO A 190 -13.41 35.95 14.43
N VAL A 191 -14.65 35.91 14.93
CA VAL A 191 -15.12 34.89 15.89
C VAL A 191 -16.43 34.32 15.39
N SER A 192 -16.66 33.02 15.63
CA SER A 192 -17.88 32.33 15.22
C SER A 192 -19.13 32.92 15.90
N GLU A 193 -20.30 32.63 15.33
CA GLU A 193 -21.59 33.04 15.91
C GLU A 193 -21.79 32.50 17.34
N GLU A 194 -21.26 31.31 17.63
CA GLU A 194 -21.28 30.71 18.96
C GLU A 194 -20.26 31.34 19.93
N LYS A 195 -19.44 32.29 19.44
CA LYS A 195 -18.42 33.05 20.17
C LYS A 195 -17.35 32.21 20.88
N ASN A 196 -17.09 31.01 20.37
CA ASN A 196 -16.17 30.04 21.00
C ASN A 196 -15.00 29.63 20.10
N LYS A 197 -15.00 30.04 18.82
CA LYS A 197 -13.95 29.69 17.87
C LYS A 197 -13.44 30.91 17.10
N SER A 198 -12.14 31.18 17.21
CA SER A 198 -11.49 32.24 16.44
C SER A 198 -11.21 31.78 15.01
N LEU A 199 -11.45 32.65 14.03
CA LEU A 199 -11.16 32.36 12.62
C LEU A 199 -9.65 32.22 12.38
N SER A 200 -8.82 32.91 13.19
CA SER A 200 -7.36 32.80 13.15
C SER A 200 -6.85 31.38 13.42
N ASP A 201 -7.62 30.55 14.13
CA ASP A 201 -7.24 29.16 14.46
C ASP A 201 -7.15 28.27 13.21
N PHE A 202 -7.81 28.66 12.11
CA PHE A 202 -7.77 27.94 10.84
C PHE A 202 -6.58 28.36 9.96
N GLY A 203 -5.88 29.45 10.32
CA GLY A 203 -4.82 30.03 9.52
C GLY A 203 -5.33 30.67 8.22
N HIS A 204 -4.39 31.04 7.36
CA HIS A 204 -4.66 31.52 6.01
C HIS A 204 -3.51 31.10 5.09
N VAL A 205 -3.74 31.15 3.79
CA VAL A 205 -2.71 30.84 2.79
C VAL A 205 -2.14 32.10 2.16
N ILE A 206 -0.92 32.00 1.66
CA ILE A 206 -0.21 33.09 1.00
C ILE A 206 -0.33 32.93 -0.53
N LEU A 207 -0.65 34.01 -1.24
CA LEU A 207 -0.70 34.00 -2.70
C LEU A 207 0.68 34.32 -3.28
N ASP A 208 1.13 33.49 -4.22
CA ASP A 208 2.35 33.72 -5.02
C ASP A 208 1.98 34.12 -6.45
N GLN A 209 2.45 35.30 -6.89
CA GLN A 209 2.20 35.81 -8.25
C GLN A 209 3.15 35.20 -9.30
N ASN A 210 4.24 34.56 -8.87
CA ASN A 210 5.32 34.15 -9.76
C ASN A 210 4.91 32.97 -10.67
N ILE A 211 5.42 32.94 -11.91
CA ILE A 211 5.23 31.82 -12.86
C ILE A 211 6.11 30.64 -12.50
N GLY A 212 5.77 29.40 -12.88
CA GLY A 212 6.59 28.19 -12.65
C GLY A 212 6.15 27.33 -11.44
N LYS A 213 4.98 27.60 -10.88
CA LYS A 213 4.35 26.78 -9.83
C LYS A 213 3.83 25.43 -10.33
N VAL A 214 3.54 25.36 -11.63
CA VAL A 214 3.05 24.16 -12.32
C VAL A 214 3.40 24.22 -13.80
N ILE A 215 3.54 23.07 -14.45
CA ILE A 215 3.70 22.91 -15.91
C ILE A 215 2.65 21.96 -16.50
N GLU A 216 2.44 22.02 -17.81
CA GLU A 216 1.48 21.16 -18.51
C GLU A 216 1.76 19.67 -18.26
N GLY A 217 0.71 18.91 -17.97
CA GLY A 217 0.78 17.48 -17.66
C GLY A 217 1.05 17.14 -16.19
N GLU A 218 1.36 18.11 -15.33
CA GLU A 218 1.50 17.88 -13.88
C GLU A 218 0.16 17.59 -13.21
N ASN A 219 0.21 16.77 -12.16
CA ASN A 219 -0.94 16.47 -11.34
C ASN A 219 -1.32 17.68 -10.46
N CYS A 220 -2.63 17.92 -10.35
CA CYS A 220 -3.19 18.96 -9.50
C CYS A 220 -4.11 18.34 -8.43
N MET A 221 -4.59 19.16 -7.51
CA MET A 221 -5.54 18.81 -6.46
C MET A 221 -6.60 19.91 -6.37
N ILE A 222 -7.84 19.53 -6.08
CA ILE A 222 -8.91 20.47 -5.73
C ILE A 222 -9.48 20.14 -4.34
N ILE A 223 -9.61 21.16 -3.49
CA ILE A 223 -10.22 21.06 -2.17
C ILE A 223 -11.56 21.81 -2.20
N GLN A 224 -12.66 21.10 -1.94
CA GLN A 224 -14.00 21.56 -2.31
C GLN A 224 -15.13 21.09 -1.38
N HIS A 225 -16.27 21.78 -1.45
CA HIS A 225 -17.57 21.37 -0.86
C HIS A 225 -18.61 21.06 -1.95
N PRO A 226 -18.48 19.93 -2.66
CA PRO A 226 -19.37 19.59 -3.76
C PRO A 226 -20.79 19.34 -3.24
N LYS A 227 -21.79 19.96 -3.87
CA LYS A 227 -23.20 20.01 -3.47
C LYS A 227 -23.45 20.58 -2.08
N GLY A 228 -22.49 21.36 -1.55
CA GLY A 228 -22.51 21.81 -0.16
C GLY A 228 -22.31 20.67 0.85
N ASP A 229 -21.85 19.50 0.42
CA ASP A 229 -21.57 18.34 1.26
C ASP A 229 -20.30 18.57 2.11
N TYR A 230 -19.93 17.58 2.92
CA TYR A 230 -18.67 17.57 3.67
C TYR A 230 -17.48 17.89 2.75
N LYS A 231 -16.45 18.52 3.31
CA LYS A 231 -15.21 18.83 2.58
C LYS A 231 -14.66 17.56 1.93
N LYS A 232 -14.31 17.66 0.65
CA LYS A 232 -13.73 16.58 -0.13
C LYS A 232 -12.51 17.10 -0.88
N VAL A 233 -11.55 16.21 -1.06
CA VAL A 233 -10.34 16.46 -1.83
C VAL A 233 -10.33 15.47 -2.98
N VAL A 234 -10.13 15.96 -4.20
CA VAL A 234 -9.90 15.10 -5.36
C VAL A 234 -8.40 15.06 -5.61
N LEU A 235 -7.83 13.85 -5.58
CA LEU A 235 -6.38 13.61 -5.64
C LEU A 235 -5.98 12.74 -6.85
N ARG A 236 -6.95 12.09 -7.50
CA ARG A 236 -6.70 11.12 -8.56
C ARG A 236 -7.18 11.69 -9.89
N ASP A 237 -6.37 11.51 -10.94
CA ASP A 237 -6.68 11.84 -12.32
C ASP A 237 -6.98 13.33 -12.60
N ILE A 238 -6.42 14.23 -11.78
CA ILE A 238 -6.46 15.67 -12.04
C ILE A 238 -5.16 16.12 -12.70
N ARG A 239 -5.21 16.53 -13.95
CA ARG A 239 -4.02 16.94 -14.70
C ARG A 239 -4.21 18.30 -15.32
N LEU A 240 -3.13 19.09 -15.32
CA LEU A 240 -3.10 20.36 -16.02
C LEU A 240 -3.06 20.10 -17.54
N LEU A 241 -4.10 20.56 -18.24
CA LEU A 241 -4.22 20.40 -19.70
C LEU A 241 -3.52 21.51 -20.46
N THR A 242 -3.69 22.74 -20.02
CA THR A 242 -2.96 23.87 -20.62
C THR A 242 -2.96 25.07 -19.69
N VAL A 243 -1.89 25.85 -19.80
CA VAL A 243 -1.84 27.23 -19.31
C VAL A 243 -1.30 28.03 -20.48
N GLU A 244 -2.14 28.80 -21.15
CA GLU A 244 -1.65 29.66 -22.22
C GLU A 244 -0.98 30.90 -21.59
N ASP A 245 0.21 31.28 -22.08
CA ASP A 245 0.89 32.53 -21.70
C ASP A 245 0.90 33.54 -22.86
N ALA A 246 0.07 33.31 -23.88
CA ALA A 246 -0.09 34.26 -24.98
C ALA A 246 -0.74 35.55 -24.45
N PRO A 247 -0.24 36.73 -24.85
CA PRO A 247 -0.85 38.00 -24.47
C PRO A 247 -2.35 38.02 -24.83
N GLY A 248 -3.22 38.11 -23.81
CA GLY A 248 -4.68 38.12 -23.99
C GLY A 248 -5.41 36.78 -23.80
N ALA A 249 -4.69 35.68 -23.54
CA ALA A 249 -5.25 34.37 -23.18
C ALA A 249 -4.61 33.77 -21.92
N ASP A 250 -3.93 34.61 -21.13
CA ASP A 250 -3.10 34.20 -19.98
C ASP A 250 -3.78 34.34 -18.61
N SER A 251 -5.11 34.49 -18.62
CA SER A 251 -5.98 34.59 -17.45
C SER A 251 -6.25 33.27 -16.74
N HIS A 252 -6.45 32.21 -17.52
CA HIS A 252 -7.03 30.95 -17.06
C HIS A 252 -6.08 29.78 -17.24
N LEU A 253 -6.38 28.70 -16.53
CA LEU A 253 -5.82 27.38 -16.78
C LEU A 253 -6.94 26.36 -16.95
N PHE A 254 -6.65 25.30 -17.70
CA PHE A 254 -7.57 24.18 -17.88
C PHE A 254 -6.99 22.90 -17.28
N TYR A 255 -7.85 22.13 -16.62
CA TYR A 255 -7.45 20.89 -15.96
C TYR A 255 -8.59 19.88 -15.91
N GLU A 256 -8.24 18.60 -15.80
CA GLU A 256 -9.20 17.50 -15.63
C GLU A 256 -9.52 17.36 -14.13
N SER A 257 -10.78 17.18 -13.73
CA SER A 257 -11.16 16.89 -12.33
C SER A 257 -12.64 16.56 -12.21
N ASP A 258 -13.00 15.79 -11.19
CA ASP A 258 -14.39 15.59 -10.78
C ASP A 258 -14.90 16.79 -9.97
N THR A 259 -15.81 17.57 -10.55
CA THR A 259 -16.50 18.69 -9.89
C THR A 259 -18.01 18.48 -9.91
N LEU A 260 -18.70 19.03 -8.91
CA LEU A 260 -20.16 19.01 -8.83
C LEU A 260 -20.65 20.43 -8.45
N PRO A 261 -21.94 20.76 -8.66
CA PRO A 261 -22.48 22.06 -8.24
C PRO A 261 -22.12 22.37 -6.78
N GLY A 262 -21.57 23.54 -6.45
CA GLY A 262 -21.02 23.87 -5.12
C GLY A 262 -19.49 23.86 -5.01
N SER A 263 -18.81 23.30 -6.01
CA SER A 263 -17.35 23.38 -6.16
C SER A 263 -16.84 24.78 -6.56
N SER A 264 -17.71 25.70 -6.99
CA SER A 264 -17.34 27.08 -7.32
C SER A 264 -16.55 27.74 -6.18
N GLY A 265 -15.36 28.25 -6.49
CA GLY A 265 -14.48 28.95 -5.56
C GLY A 265 -13.48 28.03 -4.85
N SER A 266 -13.40 26.77 -5.29
CA SER A 266 -12.45 25.80 -4.74
C SER A 266 -11.01 26.13 -5.10
N MET A 267 -10.12 25.78 -4.18
CA MET A 267 -8.68 25.96 -4.33
C MET A 267 -8.11 24.86 -5.23
N VAL A 268 -7.32 25.24 -6.23
CA VAL A 268 -6.55 24.32 -7.08
C VAL A 268 -5.07 24.42 -6.74
N VAL A 269 -4.46 23.28 -6.40
CA VAL A 269 -3.07 23.17 -5.91
C VAL A 269 -2.27 22.29 -6.86
N ALA A 270 -1.05 22.71 -7.21
CA ALA A 270 -0.12 21.87 -7.95
C ALA A 270 0.55 20.88 -7.00
N LEU A 271 0.48 19.59 -7.32
CA LEU A 271 1.09 18.58 -6.47
C LEU A 271 2.62 18.69 -6.48
N GLY A 272 3.21 18.88 -7.66
CA GLY A 272 4.67 18.92 -7.85
C GLY A 272 5.41 19.92 -6.95
N THR A 273 4.80 21.08 -6.66
CA THR A 273 5.39 22.15 -5.83
C THR A 273 4.68 22.35 -4.48
N GLY A 274 3.45 21.85 -4.35
CA GLY A 274 2.58 22.11 -3.19
C GLY A 274 2.16 23.58 -3.10
N GLU A 275 1.98 24.24 -4.25
CA GLU A 275 1.63 25.66 -4.35
C GLU A 275 0.25 25.86 -4.99
N ILE A 276 -0.42 26.95 -4.63
CA ILE A 276 -1.76 27.28 -5.15
C ILE A 276 -1.63 27.89 -6.54
N ILE A 277 -2.36 27.33 -7.51
CA ILE A 277 -2.24 27.70 -8.92
C ILE A 277 -3.46 28.41 -9.48
N ALA A 278 -4.67 28.07 -9.02
CA ALA A 278 -5.89 28.70 -9.48
C ALA A 278 -7.05 28.65 -8.47
N LEU A 279 -8.04 29.50 -8.74
CA LEU A 279 -9.39 29.46 -8.17
C LEU A 279 -10.32 28.81 -9.21
N HIS A 280 -10.95 27.68 -8.89
CA HIS A 280 -11.90 27.03 -9.80
C HIS A 280 -13.14 27.91 -10.02
N ASN A 281 -13.56 28.10 -11.28
CA ASN A 281 -14.69 28.95 -11.66
C ASN A 281 -15.77 28.24 -12.52
N ALA A 282 -15.40 27.37 -13.46
CA ALA A 282 -16.36 26.75 -14.37
C ALA A 282 -15.93 25.37 -14.86
N GLY A 283 -16.92 24.53 -15.22
CA GLY A 283 -16.73 23.35 -16.05
C GLY A 283 -16.82 23.71 -17.54
N VAL A 284 -16.22 22.89 -18.40
CA VAL A 284 -16.29 23.02 -19.87
C VAL A 284 -17.24 21.97 -20.44
N PRO A 285 -18.38 22.37 -21.05
CA PRO A 285 -19.31 21.44 -21.66
C PRO A 285 -18.81 20.99 -23.03
N LYS A 286 -19.06 19.73 -23.38
CA LYS A 286 -18.87 19.22 -24.73
C LYS A 286 -19.89 19.84 -25.68
N ARG A 287 -19.42 20.25 -26.86
CA ARG A 287 -20.24 20.84 -27.92
C ARG A 287 -20.22 20.01 -29.20
N ASP A 288 -21.31 20.08 -29.96
CA ASP A 288 -21.34 19.62 -31.35
C ASP A 288 -20.71 20.67 -32.30
N SER A 289 -20.65 20.36 -33.60
CA SER A 289 -20.14 21.27 -34.63
C SER A 289 -20.97 22.55 -34.84
N GLN A 290 -22.17 22.62 -34.25
CA GLN A 290 -23.04 23.81 -34.27
C GLN A 290 -22.94 24.62 -32.97
N GLY A 291 -22.12 24.18 -32.00
CA GLY A 291 -21.93 24.83 -30.71
C GLY A 291 -22.97 24.45 -29.64
N ASN A 292 -23.87 23.50 -29.92
CA ASN A 292 -24.86 23.06 -28.95
C ASN A 292 -24.23 22.15 -27.91
N TYR A 293 -24.66 22.26 -26.66
CA TYR A 293 -24.14 21.42 -25.58
C TYR A 293 -24.64 19.99 -25.74
N LEU A 294 -23.78 19.03 -25.42
CA LEU A 294 -24.09 17.61 -25.51
C LEU A 294 -24.28 16.99 -24.13
N LYS A 295 -25.19 16.03 -24.06
CA LYS A 295 -25.37 15.13 -22.93
C LYS A 295 -24.38 13.98 -22.98
N LYS A 296 -24.22 13.27 -21.86
CA LYS A 296 -23.34 12.08 -21.75
C LYS A 296 -23.68 10.95 -22.73
N ASP A 297 -24.93 10.89 -23.20
CA ASP A 297 -25.39 9.94 -24.22
C ASP A 297 -25.16 10.42 -25.67
N GLY A 298 -24.60 11.62 -25.84
CA GLY A 298 -24.32 12.24 -27.14
C GLY A 298 -25.49 13.02 -27.75
N SER A 299 -26.65 13.09 -27.11
CA SER A 299 -27.78 13.90 -27.58
C SER A 299 -27.66 15.37 -27.15
N ILE A 300 -28.38 16.28 -27.83
CA ILE A 300 -28.33 17.73 -27.53
C ILE A 300 -29.01 18.01 -26.18
N TRP A 301 -28.33 18.77 -25.33
CA TRP A 301 -28.85 19.24 -24.05
C TRP A 301 -29.82 20.41 -24.25
N ASN A 302 -30.96 20.36 -23.58
CA ASN A 302 -32.01 21.38 -23.65
C ASN A 302 -32.35 21.90 -22.25
N SER A 303 -32.03 23.17 -22.00
CA SER A 303 -32.26 23.86 -20.72
C SER A 303 -33.71 23.90 -20.23
N ALA A 304 -34.70 23.61 -21.09
CA ALA A 304 -36.10 23.56 -20.71
C ALA A 304 -36.51 22.24 -20.03
N VAL A 305 -35.75 21.15 -20.25
CA VAL A 305 -36.13 19.79 -19.83
C VAL A 305 -35.00 19.00 -19.17
N ASP A 306 -33.75 19.27 -19.53
CA ASP A 306 -32.57 18.59 -19.01
C ASP A 306 -31.96 19.38 -17.85
N THR A 307 -31.16 18.70 -17.01
CA THR A 307 -30.44 19.30 -15.87
C THR A 307 -28.95 19.41 -16.15
N ASP A 308 -28.24 20.23 -15.37
CA ASP A 308 -26.80 20.44 -15.55
C ASP A 308 -25.96 19.17 -15.31
N THR A 309 -26.51 18.18 -14.58
CA THR A 309 -25.86 16.89 -14.36
C THR A 309 -25.86 15.97 -15.59
N ASP A 310 -26.70 16.30 -16.57
CA ASP A 310 -26.84 15.55 -17.82
C ASP A 310 -25.81 15.96 -18.87
N ILE A 311 -25.24 17.17 -18.73
CA ILE A 311 -24.19 17.72 -19.60
C ILE A 311 -22.93 16.83 -19.52
N ASP A 312 -22.32 16.57 -20.67
CA ASP A 312 -21.01 15.92 -20.79
C ASP A 312 -19.90 16.96 -20.55
N TRP A 313 -19.36 17.00 -19.34
CA TRP A 313 -18.28 17.92 -18.95
C TRP A 313 -16.92 17.33 -19.32
N ILE A 314 -16.12 18.04 -20.12
CA ILE A 314 -14.88 17.52 -20.71
C ILE A 314 -13.60 18.10 -20.08
N ALA A 315 -13.70 19.20 -19.34
CA ALA A 315 -12.59 19.82 -18.62
C ALA A 315 -13.13 20.80 -17.55
N ASN A 316 -12.24 21.33 -16.72
CA ASN A 316 -12.53 22.44 -15.80
C ASN A 316 -11.61 23.62 -16.11
N GLN A 317 -12.09 24.82 -15.78
CA GLN A 317 -11.35 26.06 -15.83
C GLN A 317 -11.05 26.56 -14.40
N GLY A 318 -9.92 27.25 -14.25
CA GLY A 318 -9.63 28.04 -13.05
C GLY A 318 -8.93 29.35 -13.40
N VAL A 319 -9.25 30.40 -12.64
CA VAL A 319 -8.61 31.71 -12.73
C VAL A 319 -7.24 31.64 -12.06
N ARG A 320 -6.17 32.02 -12.77
CA ARG A 320 -4.79 31.91 -12.27
C ARG A 320 -4.55 32.86 -11.10
N ILE A 321 -3.88 32.37 -10.05
CA ILE A 321 -3.54 33.20 -8.87
C ILE A 321 -2.69 34.43 -9.24
N SER A 322 -1.79 34.31 -10.23
CA SER A 322 -0.98 35.45 -10.69
C SER A 322 -1.83 36.63 -11.20
N ARG A 323 -2.96 36.33 -11.85
CA ARG A 323 -3.90 37.31 -12.40
C ARG A 323 -4.75 37.92 -11.30
N ILE A 324 -5.19 37.11 -10.35
CA ILE A 324 -5.90 37.58 -9.16
C ILE A 324 -5.01 38.53 -8.35
N VAL A 325 -3.73 38.21 -8.11
CA VAL A 325 -2.80 39.12 -7.40
C VAL A 325 -2.63 40.44 -8.16
N LYS A 326 -2.50 40.41 -9.49
CA LYS A 326 -2.44 41.62 -10.32
C LYS A 326 -3.74 42.44 -10.24
N ALA A 327 -4.89 41.78 -10.22
CA ALA A 327 -6.18 42.43 -10.06
C ALA A 327 -6.34 43.05 -8.67
N ILE A 328 -5.91 42.37 -7.60
CA ILE A 328 -5.94 42.92 -6.22
C ILE A 328 -5.16 44.23 -6.15
N LYS A 329 -4.02 44.34 -6.85
CA LYS A 329 -3.21 45.58 -6.90
C LYS A 329 -3.93 46.73 -7.61
N ASN A 330 -4.66 46.44 -8.69
CA ASN A 330 -5.08 47.45 -9.66
C ASN A 330 -6.57 47.79 -9.61
N LEU A 331 -7.43 46.91 -9.08
CA LEU A 331 -8.87 47.17 -9.02
C LEU A 331 -9.16 48.40 -8.15
N PRO A 332 -10.10 49.26 -8.58
CA PRO A 332 -10.51 50.41 -7.80
C PRO A 332 -11.21 49.95 -6.51
N LEU A 333 -10.84 50.56 -5.39
CA LEU A 333 -11.37 50.20 -4.07
C LEU A 333 -11.70 51.48 -3.28
N PRO A 334 -12.78 51.48 -2.47
CA PRO A 334 -13.06 52.58 -1.55
C PRO A 334 -11.90 52.86 -0.59
N ALA A 335 -11.65 54.14 -0.28
CA ALA A 335 -10.53 54.57 0.55
C ALA A 335 -10.48 53.90 1.93
N ASN A 336 -11.62 53.54 2.52
CA ASN A 336 -11.70 52.86 3.82
C ASN A 336 -11.26 51.38 3.79
N MET A 337 -11.15 50.78 2.61
CA MET A 337 -10.76 49.37 2.43
C MET A 337 -9.29 49.23 1.99
N GLU A 338 -8.65 50.34 1.63
CA GLU A 338 -7.28 50.40 1.12
C GLU A 338 -6.24 49.81 2.08
N ASP A 339 -6.41 50.04 3.39
CA ASP A 339 -5.45 49.53 4.37
C ASP A 339 -5.52 48.00 4.50
N LYS A 340 -6.71 47.41 4.36
CA LYS A 340 -6.85 45.95 4.26
C LYS A 340 -6.23 45.40 2.97
N ARG A 341 -6.33 46.13 1.85
CA ARG A 341 -5.64 45.77 0.60
C ARG A 341 -4.12 45.78 0.80
N LYS A 342 -3.57 46.83 1.41
CA LYS A 342 -2.12 46.92 1.70
C LYS A 342 -1.64 45.76 2.58
N ASN A 343 -2.37 45.47 3.67
CA ASN A 343 -2.04 44.35 4.55
C ASN A 343 -2.07 43.02 3.82
N LEU A 344 -3.08 42.80 2.97
CA LEU A 344 -3.18 41.61 2.14
C LEU A 344 -2.00 41.52 1.14
N LEU A 345 -1.62 42.61 0.49
CA LEU A 345 -0.49 42.65 -0.45
C LEU A 345 0.86 42.41 0.24
N ASN A 346 1.05 42.89 1.47
CA ASN A 346 2.27 42.67 2.25
C ASN A 346 2.50 41.20 2.62
N LEU A 347 1.44 40.39 2.65
CA LEU A 347 1.52 38.95 2.88
C LEU A 347 1.89 38.17 1.61
N MET A 348 1.73 38.76 0.41
CA MET A 348 1.90 38.07 -0.87
C MET A 348 3.36 38.02 -1.32
N ILE A 349 3.70 36.99 -2.09
CA ILE A 349 5.02 36.89 -2.72
C ILE A 349 4.97 37.60 -4.08
N THR A 350 5.71 38.70 -4.21
CA THR A 350 5.79 39.49 -5.45
C THR A 350 7.25 39.65 -5.90
N SER A 351 7.65 39.07 -7.05
CA SER A 351 8.98 39.28 -7.63
C SER A 351 9.13 40.68 -8.23
N GLU A 352 9.65 41.64 -7.46
CA GLU A 352 10.17 42.91 -7.97
C GLU A 352 11.04 43.62 -6.90
N GLU A 353 12.13 43.00 -6.44
CA GLU A 353 13.29 43.75 -5.91
C GLU A 353 14.64 43.06 -6.26
N PRO A 354 15.70 43.81 -6.59
CA PRO A 354 17.01 43.25 -6.92
C PRO A 354 17.75 42.76 -5.67
N LEU A 355 18.40 41.60 -5.78
CA LEU A 355 19.29 41.03 -4.76
C LEU A 355 20.40 42.04 -4.40
N GLN A 356 20.36 42.58 -3.17
CA GLN A 356 21.52 43.18 -2.53
C GLN A 356 22.29 42.12 -1.75
N ASP A 357 23.53 41.88 -2.19
CA ASP A 357 24.55 41.14 -1.47
C ASP A 357 24.84 41.75 -0.09
N SER A 358 24.90 40.91 0.94
CA SER A 358 25.73 41.19 2.12
C SER A 358 26.66 40.00 2.40
N VAL A 359 27.85 40.16 1.82
CA VAL A 359 29.13 39.47 1.91
C VAL A 359 29.56 39.00 3.31
N ASN A 360 30.15 37.80 3.39
CA ASN A 360 31.51 37.50 3.91
C ASN A 360 31.71 35.97 4.06
N SER A 361 32.76 35.27 3.63
CA SER A 361 33.98 35.43 2.81
C SER A 361 34.68 34.02 2.88
N PRO A 362 35.74 33.68 2.13
CA PRO A 362 35.89 33.64 0.67
C PRO A 362 36.37 32.24 0.16
N ALA A 363 36.31 32.08 -1.16
CA ALA A 363 36.73 30.93 -1.94
C ALA A 363 38.24 30.61 -1.90
N VAL A 364 38.58 29.35 -2.19
CA VAL A 364 39.81 29.00 -2.95
C VAL A 364 39.43 28.00 -4.04
N VAL A 365 39.36 28.49 -5.27
CA VAL A 365 39.33 27.70 -6.51
C VAL A 365 40.77 27.37 -6.91
N ARG A 366 41.02 26.14 -7.38
CA ARG A 366 42.14 25.85 -8.28
C ARG A 366 41.65 25.01 -9.47
N ASP A 367 42.10 25.44 -10.64
CA ASP A 367 41.68 25.13 -12.00
C ASP A 367 41.95 23.70 -12.50
N ALA A 368 41.20 23.38 -13.58
CA ALA A 368 41.55 22.59 -14.78
C ALA A 368 41.79 21.07 -14.59
N GLN A 369 41.34 20.16 -15.47
CA GLN A 369 41.13 20.25 -16.92
C GLN A 369 40.34 19.01 -17.41
N GLN A 370 39.58 19.18 -18.50
CA GLN A 370 38.85 18.13 -19.23
C GLN A 370 39.76 17.07 -19.85
N VAL A 371 39.33 15.80 -19.85
CA VAL A 371 39.46 14.88 -21.01
C VAL A 371 38.26 13.91 -21.02
N VAL A 372 37.46 13.98 -22.08
CA VAL A 372 36.41 13.02 -22.45
C VAL A 372 37.00 12.01 -23.43
N PRO A 373 36.72 10.70 -23.31
CA PRO A 373 36.79 9.79 -24.44
C PRO A 373 35.38 9.50 -24.97
N GLN A 374 35.11 10.00 -26.17
CA GLN A 374 34.01 9.53 -27.03
C GLN A 374 34.30 8.09 -27.49
N SER A 375 33.30 7.21 -27.44
CA SER A 375 33.18 6.11 -28.40
C SER A 375 31.71 5.78 -28.68
N THR A 376 31.26 6.35 -29.79
CA THR A 376 30.46 5.73 -30.88
C THR A 376 29.32 4.78 -30.50
N MET A 377 28.10 5.30 -30.62
CA MET A 377 26.91 4.52 -30.96
C MET A 377 27.03 3.90 -32.36
N SER A 378 26.62 2.65 -32.49
CA SER A 378 26.33 2.01 -33.77
C SER A 378 24.88 1.52 -33.79
N ASP A 379 24.10 2.17 -34.64
CA ASP A 379 23.00 1.67 -35.48
C ASP A 379 22.12 0.51 -34.99
N ILE A 380 20.85 0.82 -34.70
CA ILE A 380 19.73 -0.09 -34.94
C ILE A 380 18.68 0.66 -35.79
N SER A 381 18.45 0.14 -36.99
CA SER A 381 17.44 0.60 -37.94
C SER A 381 16.01 0.22 -37.51
N PRO A 382 14.97 0.95 -37.98
CA PRO A 382 13.60 0.78 -37.52
C PRO A 382 12.83 -0.26 -38.33
N SER A 383 12.25 -1.26 -37.66
CA SER A 383 11.08 -1.99 -38.15
C SER A 383 10.34 -2.66 -36.99
N ASP A 384 9.19 -2.11 -36.58
CA ASP A 384 7.94 -2.85 -36.69
C ASP A 384 6.71 -1.92 -36.48
N ASN A 385 5.63 -2.29 -37.15
CA ASN A 385 4.42 -1.49 -37.35
C ASN A 385 3.56 -1.32 -36.09
N GLY A 386 2.79 -0.22 -36.07
CA GLY A 386 2.11 0.32 -34.89
C GLY A 386 1.04 -0.56 -34.23
N GLN A 387 0.97 -0.46 -32.90
CA GLN A 387 -0.20 -0.74 -32.06
C GLN A 387 -0.16 0.11 -30.76
N PRO A 388 -1.32 0.54 -30.22
CA PRO A 388 -1.39 1.43 -29.05
C PRO A 388 -0.86 0.75 -27.77
N GLY A 389 -0.04 1.49 -27.01
CA GLY A 389 0.73 0.98 -25.87
C GLY A 389 -0.07 0.82 -24.57
N GLY A 390 -0.56 -0.39 -24.29
CA GLY A 390 -1.00 -0.78 -22.94
C GLY A 390 0.18 -1.14 -22.00
N ILE A 391 -0.04 -1.08 -20.69
CA ILE A 391 0.89 -1.61 -19.68
C ILE A 391 0.65 -3.12 -19.56
N GLU A 392 1.72 -3.91 -19.51
CA GLU A 392 1.62 -5.34 -19.23
C GLU A 392 1.19 -5.54 -17.77
N LYS A 393 0.03 -6.19 -17.58
CA LYS A 393 -0.53 -6.56 -16.27
C LYS A 393 -0.51 -8.07 -16.13
N GLU A 394 -0.01 -8.55 -15.00
CA GLU A 394 0.16 -9.97 -14.74
C GLU A 394 -0.91 -10.49 -13.76
N PHE A 395 -1.44 -11.66 -14.05
CA PHE A 395 -2.48 -12.33 -13.29
C PHE A 395 -2.08 -13.77 -13.01
N VAL A 396 -2.38 -14.24 -11.81
CA VAL A 396 -2.38 -15.66 -11.45
C VAL A 396 -3.81 -16.15 -11.56
N VAL A 397 -4.08 -17.00 -12.54
CA VAL A 397 -5.43 -17.45 -12.88
C VAL A 397 -5.59 -18.92 -12.52
N LYS A 398 -6.65 -19.22 -11.78
CA LYS A 398 -7.08 -20.57 -11.44
C LYS A 398 -8.13 -21.06 -12.43
N LEU A 399 -7.96 -22.27 -12.93
CA LEU A 399 -8.85 -22.95 -13.86
C LEU A 399 -9.93 -23.74 -13.11
N ASN A 400 -11.12 -23.85 -13.70
CA ASN A 400 -12.16 -24.74 -13.21
C ASN A 400 -11.71 -26.19 -13.49
N GLY A 401 -11.39 -26.95 -12.43
CA GLY A 401 -10.87 -28.34 -12.47
C GLY A 401 -11.84 -29.40 -13.06
N GLY A 402 -12.23 -29.21 -14.32
CA GLY A 402 -13.16 -30.03 -15.10
C GLY A 402 -12.61 -30.38 -16.50
N PRO A 403 -13.44 -30.53 -17.55
CA PRO A 403 -13.00 -31.02 -18.87
C PRO A 403 -12.17 -30.00 -19.69
N PHE A 404 -11.84 -28.84 -19.13
CA PHE A 404 -11.20 -27.74 -19.84
C PHE A 404 -9.69 -27.90 -19.83
N SER A 405 -9.10 -28.23 -20.98
CA SER A 405 -7.64 -28.29 -21.12
C SER A 405 -7.01 -26.89 -21.08
N PHE A 406 -5.73 -26.81 -20.70
CA PHE A 406 -4.92 -25.58 -20.85
C PHE A 406 -5.07 -24.96 -22.25
N GLU A 407 -5.15 -25.79 -23.28
CA GLU A 407 -5.34 -25.38 -24.67
C GLU A 407 -6.70 -24.72 -24.92
N PHE A 408 -7.77 -25.28 -24.36
CA PHE A 408 -9.11 -24.68 -24.44
C PHE A 408 -9.13 -23.30 -23.78
N VAL A 409 -8.71 -23.20 -22.51
CA VAL A 409 -8.75 -21.93 -21.78
C VAL A 409 -7.82 -20.90 -22.42
N SER A 410 -6.64 -21.31 -22.88
CA SER A 410 -5.72 -20.44 -23.61
C SER A 410 -6.37 -19.85 -24.87
N LYS A 411 -7.17 -20.65 -25.59
CA LYS A 411 -7.92 -20.18 -26.76
C LYS A 411 -9.01 -19.18 -26.37
N VAL A 412 -9.75 -19.44 -25.30
CA VAL A 412 -10.79 -18.53 -24.80
C VAL A 412 -10.18 -17.18 -24.37
N ILE A 413 -9.09 -17.19 -23.60
CA ILE A 413 -8.37 -15.98 -23.21
C ILE A 413 -7.82 -15.25 -24.43
N LYS A 414 -7.22 -15.94 -25.40
CA LYS A 414 -6.69 -15.29 -26.62
C LYS A 414 -7.79 -14.70 -27.51
N ASN A 415 -9.00 -15.24 -27.48
CA ASN A 415 -10.11 -14.64 -28.23
C ASN A 415 -10.53 -13.30 -27.62
N GLU A 416 -10.60 -13.20 -26.29
CA GLU A 416 -10.95 -11.96 -25.58
C GLU A 416 -9.76 -10.98 -25.52
N PHE A 417 -8.54 -11.50 -25.36
CA PHE A 417 -7.28 -10.76 -25.24
C PHE A 417 -6.24 -11.29 -26.24
N PRO A 418 -6.30 -10.88 -27.53
CA PRO A 418 -5.43 -11.41 -28.58
C PRO A 418 -3.92 -11.23 -28.35
N GLN A 419 -3.54 -10.18 -27.62
CA GLN A 419 -2.14 -9.86 -27.28
C GLN A 419 -1.70 -10.44 -25.93
N SER A 420 -2.49 -11.35 -25.34
CA SER A 420 -2.13 -11.97 -24.07
C SER A 420 -1.01 -12.99 -24.21
N SER A 421 -0.11 -12.99 -23.22
CA SER A 421 0.89 -14.04 -23.04
C SER A 421 0.42 -14.96 -21.91
N ILE A 422 0.33 -16.26 -22.20
CA ILE A 422 -0.21 -17.27 -21.30
C ILE A 422 0.84 -18.34 -21.10
N LYS A 423 1.15 -18.64 -19.83
CA LYS A 423 2.11 -19.69 -19.46
C LYS A 423 1.54 -20.53 -18.32
N PRO A 424 1.89 -21.82 -18.24
CA PRO A 424 1.69 -22.58 -17.00
C PRO A 424 2.30 -21.83 -15.83
N PHE A 425 1.63 -21.83 -14.68
CA PHE A 425 2.14 -21.13 -13.50
C PHE A 425 3.38 -21.83 -12.91
N SER A 426 3.44 -23.16 -13.04
CA SER A 426 4.62 -23.97 -12.76
C SER A 426 5.11 -24.70 -14.02
N ASN A 427 6.43 -24.80 -14.17
CA ASN A 427 7.09 -25.57 -15.23
C ASN A 427 7.34 -27.05 -14.82
N TYR A 428 6.93 -27.45 -13.62
CA TYR A 428 7.24 -28.76 -13.06
C TYR A 428 6.03 -29.72 -13.19
N ASN A 429 6.23 -30.81 -13.95
CA ASN A 429 5.23 -31.87 -14.20
C ASN A 429 4.98 -32.78 -12.98
N MET A 430 4.72 -32.22 -11.80
CA MET A 430 4.26 -32.98 -10.63
C MET A 430 2.86 -32.53 -10.23
N SER A 431 2.02 -33.50 -9.80
CA SER A 431 0.62 -33.33 -9.39
C SER A 431 0.43 -32.42 -8.16
N THR A 432 0.81 -31.16 -8.29
CA THR A 432 0.56 -30.11 -7.32
C THR A 432 -0.83 -29.54 -7.58
N LEU A 433 -1.45 -28.97 -6.56
CA LEU A 433 -2.70 -28.19 -6.72
C LEU A 433 -2.51 -26.95 -7.63
N LEU A 434 -1.32 -26.78 -8.24
CA LEU A 434 -0.96 -25.71 -9.15
C LEU A 434 -1.08 -26.10 -10.64
N GLU A 435 -1.39 -27.36 -10.99
CA GLU A 435 -1.64 -27.76 -12.39
C GLU A 435 -2.80 -26.95 -13.00
N ASP A 436 -3.78 -26.58 -12.17
CA ASP A 436 -4.92 -25.74 -12.54
C ASP A 436 -4.59 -24.24 -12.52
N TYR A 437 -3.32 -23.83 -12.39
CA TYR A 437 -2.94 -22.43 -12.37
C TYR A 437 -2.11 -22.03 -13.59
N ILE A 438 -2.43 -20.87 -14.14
CA ILE A 438 -1.72 -20.25 -15.26
C ILE A 438 -1.34 -18.81 -14.92
N THR A 439 -0.24 -18.34 -15.50
CA THR A 439 0.11 -16.92 -15.53
C THR A 439 -0.41 -16.32 -16.82
N VAL A 440 -1.18 -15.24 -16.69
CA VAL A 440 -1.70 -14.47 -17.82
C VAL A 440 -1.15 -13.05 -17.76
N LYS A 441 -0.51 -12.63 -18.84
CA LYS A 441 -0.02 -11.26 -19.03
C LYS A 441 -0.85 -10.58 -20.10
N ILE A 442 -1.52 -9.48 -19.73
CA ILE A 442 -2.40 -8.72 -20.63
C ILE A 442 -1.84 -7.32 -20.78
N LYS A 443 -1.55 -6.93 -22.02
CA LYS A 443 -1.19 -5.55 -22.34
C LYS A 443 -2.47 -4.73 -22.53
N SER A 444 -2.86 -3.95 -21.52
CA SER A 444 -4.08 -3.14 -21.56
C SER A 444 -3.98 -1.88 -20.68
N SER A 445 -4.70 -0.83 -21.04
CA SER A 445 -4.88 0.39 -20.24
C SER A 445 -5.95 0.25 -19.15
N ASP A 446 -6.86 -0.73 -19.25
CA ASP A 446 -8.03 -0.92 -18.38
C ASP A 446 -7.65 -1.15 -16.90
N ASN A 447 -8.54 -0.89 -15.94
CA ASN A 447 -8.25 -1.20 -14.53
C ASN A 447 -7.89 -2.69 -14.35
N ILE A 448 -6.89 -2.98 -13.52
CA ILE A 448 -6.42 -4.36 -13.29
C ILE A 448 -7.53 -5.25 -12.71
N TRP A 449 -8.43 -4.70 -11.88
CA TRP A 449 -9.56 -5.44 -11.33
C TRP A 449 -10.69 -5.65 -12.35
N ASP A 450 -10.90 -4.71 -13.28
CA ASP A 450 -11.85 -4.90 -14.38
C ASP A 450 -11.35 -5.99 -15.35
N LEU A 451 -10.05 -6.06 -15.60
CA LEU A 451 -9.43 -7.14 -16.37
C LEU A 451 -9.54 -8.49 -15.65
N ALA A 452 -9.36 -8.52 -14.33
CA ALA A 452 -9.62 -9.71 -13.53
C ALA A 452 -11.09 -10.16 -13.63
N ALA A 453 -12.05 -9.23 -13.54
CA ALA A 453 -13.47 -9.52 -13.72
C ALA A 453 -13.78 -10.11 -15.10
N ARG A 454 -13.17 -9.54 -16.14
CA ARG A 454 -13.32 -10.04 -17.52
C ARG A 454 -12.72 -11.44 -17.67
N LEU A 455 -11.53 -11.69 -17.12
CA LEU A 455 -10.95 -13.04 -17.06
C LEU A 455 -11.88 -14.02 -16.33
N GLU A 456 -12.42 -13.66 -15.17
CA GLU A 456 -13.35 -14.51 -14.40
C GLU A 456 -14.69 -14.76 -15.10
N SER A 457 -15.07 -13.91 -16.05
CA SER A 457 -16.27 -14.12 -16.87
C SER A 457 -16.09 -15.14 -17.99
N LEU A 458 -14.85 -15.54 -18.30
CA LEU A 458 -14.54 -16.49 -19.36
C LEU A 458 -14.77 -17.93 -18.93
N GLU A 459 -15.23 -18.76 -19.87
CA GLU A 459 -15.46 -20.18 -19.62
C GLU A 459 -14.16 -20.91 -19.26
N GLY A 460 -14.21 -21.70 -18.19
CA GLY A 460 -13.06 -22.48 -17.70
C GLY A 460 -12.16 -21.73 -16.70
N ILE A 461 -12.45 -20.46 -16.37
CA ILE A 461 -11.73 -19.70 -15.33
C ILE A 461 -12.54 -19.69 -14.03
N GLU A 462 -11.90 -20.02 -12.92
CA GLU A 462 -12.50 -19.98 -11.57
C GLU A 462 -12.22 -18.65 -10.87
N GLU A 463 -10.97 -18.19 -10.94
CA GLU A 463 -10.48 -17.00 -10.22
C GLU A 463 -9.30 -16.38 -10.98
N ALA A 464 -9.23 -15.05 -11.06
CA ALA A 464 -8.09 -14.33 -11.63
C ALA A 464 -7.57 -13.32 -10.60
N GLU A 465 -6.41 -13.60 -10.03
CA GLU A 465 -5.79 -12.73 -9.02
C GLU A 465 -4.73 -11.83 -9.67
N PRO A 466 -4.84 -10.50 -9.55
CA PRO A 466 -3.83 -9.59 -10.08
C PRO A 466 -2.54 -9.64 -9.25
N GLU A 467 -1.39 -9.69 -9.93
CA GLU A 467 -0.09 -9.44 -9.28
C GLU A 467 0.13 -7.93 -9.13
N VAL A 468 -0.15 -7.39 -7.95
CA VAL A 468 -0.06 -5.95 -7.68
C VAL A 468 1.39 -5.58 -7.29
N PRO A 469 1.95 -4.44 -7.76
CA PRO A 469 3.32 -4.02 -7.42
C PRO A 469 3.59 -3.82 -5.93
N ARG A 470 4.86 -4.04 -5.53
CA ARG A 470 5.38 -3.92 -4.16
C ARG A 470 5.41 -2.45 -3.70
N PHE A 471 4.60 -2.06 -2.71
CA PHE A 471 4.75 -0.79 -2.00
C PHE A 471 4.95 -1.04 -0.51
N THR A 472 6.16 -0.83 0.00
CA THR A 472 6.43 -0.74 1.44
C THR A 472 7.30 0.48 1.71
N THR A 473 6.68 1.63 1.86
CA THR A 473 7.31 2.84 2.43
C THR A 473 6.67 3.09 3.79
N MET A 474 7.27 2.52 4.85
CA MET A 474 7.15 3.10 6.19
C MET A 474 8.12 4.27 6.27
N LYS A 475 7.61 5.52 6.27
CA LYS A 475 8.38 6.69 6.72
C LYS A 475 7.94 7.03 8.14
N SER A 476 8.89 6.98 9.06
CA SER A 476 8.82 7.60 10.38
C SER A 476 8.95 9.12 10.24
N SER A 477 8.10 9.85 10.95
CA SER A 477 8.11 11.31 11.11
C SER A 477 9.35 11.82 11.86
N GLU A 478 9.81 13.02 11.53
CA GLU A 478 10.94 13.73 12.15
C GLU A 478 10.65 14.17 13.60
N ASP A 479 11.63 13.89 14.46
CA ASP A 479 12.11 14.61 15.65
C ASP A 479 11.13 15.35 16.59
N GLU A 480 10.73 14.65 17.66
CA GLU A 480 11.04 14.96 19.08
C GLU A 480 9.98 14.31 19.98
N LEU A 481 10.31 13.15 20.58
CA LEU A 481 9.84 12.62 21.89
C LEU A 481 9.99 11.09 21.97
N PHE A 482 11.21 10.53 21.97
CA PHE A 482 11.46 9.22 22.58
C PHE A 482 12.87 9.10 23.18
N SER A 483 12.88 8.78 24.47
CA SER A 483 14.02 8.36 25.28
C SER A 483 14.61 7.03 24.76
N PRO A 484 15.93 6.77 24.90
CA PRO A 484 16.63 5.66 24.26
C PRO A 484 16.28 4.30 24.88
N SER A 485 15.23 3.67 24.38
CA SER A 485 14.98 2.22 24.44
C SER A 485 13.90 1.89 23.43
N ASP A 486 14.13 0.89 22.59
CA ASP A 486 13.22 0.31 21.57
C ASP A 486 13.48 0.81 20.13
N ASN A 487 14.32 0.06 19.41
CA ASN A 487 14.63 0.33 18.00
C ASN A 487 14.40 -0.94 17.16
N PRO A 488 13.44 -0.95 16.21
CA PRO A 488 13.37 -1.91 15.11
C PRO A 488 14.11 -1.44 13.84
N PHE A 489 14.75 -0.26 13.86
CA PHE A 489 15.49 0.26 12.71
C PHE A 489 16.98 -0.09 12.79
N LEU A 490 17.41 -1.06 11.97
CA LEU A 490 18.83 -1.32 11.72
C LEU A 490 19.26 -0.68 10.40
N GLU A 491 19.63 0.59 10.55
CA GLU A 491 20.44 1.49 9.72
C GLU A 491 19.85 2.08 8.44
N SER A 492 19.51 3.37 8.54
CA SER A 492 19.75 4.33 7.47
C SER A 492 19.94 5.74 8.06
N SER A 493 21.09 6.00 8.67
CA SER A 493 21.56 7.39 8.77
C SER A 493 23.06 7.36 8.64
N GLY A 494 23.59 8.20 7.75
CA GLY A 494 25.03 8.41 7.59
C GLY A 494 25.71 9.04 8.80
N SER A 495 25.10 9.03 9.99
CA SER A 495 25.70 9.47 11.24
C SER A 495 26.60 8.36 11.80
N GLU A 496 27.80 8.74 12.22
CA GLU A 496 28.77 7.90 12.90
C GLU A 496 28.11 7.01 13.96
N ILE A 497 28.10 5.69 13.75
CA ILE A 497 27.96 4.74 14.85
C ILE A 497 29.30 4.77 15.58
N THR A 498 29.44 5.77 16.44
CA THR A 498 30.43 5.75 17.51
C THR A 498 30.14 4.53 18.38
N ASP A 499 31.20 3.87 18.85
CA ASP A 499 31.23 2.55 19.52
C ASP A 499 30.29 2.38 20.76
N MET A 500 29.42 3.34 21.10
CA MET A 500 28.61 3.36 22.33
C MET A 500 27.27 2.62 22.29
N ARG A 501 26.66 2.35 21.11
CA ARG A 501 25.35 1.65 21.05
C ARG A 501 25.46 0.11 20.99
N ILE A 502 26.67 -0.43 20.92
CA ILE A 502 26.90 -1.87 20.67
C ILE A 502 26.77 -2.73 21.95
N TYR A 503 26.62 -2.16 23.15
CA TYR A 503 26.89 -2.92 24.39
C TYR A 503 25.83 -3.04 25.49
N ASN A 504 24.69 -2.35 25.49
CA ASN A 504 23.77 -2.45 26.65
C ASN A 504 22.35 -2.87 26.22
N SER A 505 22.10 -4.18 26.23
CA SER A 505 20.72 -4.69 26.32
C SER A 505 20.13 -4.27 27.66
N LYS A 506 18.85 -3.88 27.68
CA LYS A 506 18.15 -3.54 28.93
C LYS A 506 17.97 -4.75 29.87
N TYR A 507 18.18 -5.97 29.37
CA TYR A 507 17.98 -7.22 30.10
C TYR A 507 19.23 -7.74 30.81
N PHE A 508 20.41 -7.22 30.47
CA PHE A 508 21.69 -7.74 31.00
C PHE A 508 22.41 -6.66 31.80
N SER A 509 23.02 -7.04 32.93
CA SER A 509 23.70 -6.09 33.79
C SER A 509 25.07 -5.71 33.21
N LYS A 510 25.62 -4.56 33.62
CA LYS A 510 26.98 -4.15 33.23
C LYS A 510 28.04 -5.23 33.51
N LYS A 511 27.88 -5.97 34.62
CA LYS A 511 28.78 -7.07 35.00
C LYS A 511 28.73 -8.24 34.01
N ASP A 512 27.60 -8.46 33.34
CA ASP A 512 27.44 -9.48 32.32
C ASP A 512 28.16 -9.11 31.00
N HIS A 513 28.50 -7.83 30.80
CA HIS A 513 29.20 -7.35 29.60
C HIS A 513 30.72 -7.20 29.76
N ASP A 514 31.21 -7.05 31.00
CA ASP A 514 32.61 -6.72 31.26
C ASP A 514 33.55 -7.93 31.17
N SER A 515 33.09 -9.15 31.52
CA SER A 515 33.90 -10.38 31.45
C SER A 515 33.71 -11.14 30.13
N ILE A 516 34.73 -11.88 29.68
CA ILE A 516 34.65 -12.72 28.47
C ILE A 516 33.53 -13.76 28.60
N GLU A 517 33.47 -14.45 29.75
CA GLU A 517 32.43 -15.45 30.03
C GLU A 517 31.03 -14.83 30.10
N GLY A 518 30.90 -13.65 30.70
CA GLY A 518 29.65 -12.89 30.73
C GLY A 518 29.18 -12.56 29.32
N ARG A 519 30.06 -11.99 28.49
CA ARG A 519 29.76 -11.65 27.09
C ARG A 519 29.28 -12.85 26.29
N LEU A 520 29.95 -13.99 26.41
CA LEU A 520 29.55 -15.23 25.73
C LEU A 520 28.18 -15.72 26.22
N LYS A 521 27.91 -15.63 27.52
CA LYS A 521 26.62 -16.02 28.09
C LYS A 521 25.47 -15.15 27.57
N VAL A 522 25.61 -13.83 27.59
CA VAL A 522 24.54 -12.92 27.12
C VAL A 522 24.37 -12.97 25.61
N ARG A 523 25.44 -13.11 24.83
CA ARG A 523 25.35 -13.23 23.37
C ARG A 523 24.78 -14.56 22.89
N LYS A 524 24.79 -15.61 23.74
CA LYS A 524 24.21 -16.93 23.49
C LYS A 524 22.93 -17.19 24.31
N TRP A 525 22.28 -16.14 24.85
CA TRP A 525 21.12 -16.33 25.74
C TRP A 525 19.98 -17.12 25.06
N ASN A 526 19.80 -16.91 23.75
CA ASN A 526 18.80 -17.57 22.92
C ASN A 526 18.97 -19.10 22.93
N HIS A 527 20.20 -19.61 23.00
CA HIS A 527 20.47 -21.05 23.13
C HIS A 527 19.94 -21.61 24.46
N GLN A 528 20.14 -20.86 25.55
CA GLN A 528 19.64 -21.23 26.88
C GLN A 528 18.12 -21.16 26.97
N ALA A 529 17.52 -20.17 26.31
CA ALA A 529 16.07 -19.99 26.27
C ALA A 529 15.36 -21.17 25.57
N VAL A 530 15.96 -21.72 24.51
CA VAL A 530 15.41 -22.88 23.78
C VAL A 530 15.88 -24.24 24.31
N LYS A 531 16.65 -24.26 25.41
CA LYS A 531 17.26 -25.48 25.98
C LYS A 531 18.12 -26.25 24.98
N TYR A 532 18.95 -25.52 24.24
CA TYR A 532 19.93 -26.08 23.33
C TYR A 532 21.20 -26.49 24.07
N ASP A 533 21.56 -27.77 23.96
CA ASP A 533 22.82 -28.34 24.45
C ASP A 533 23.38 -29.28 23.36
N PRO A 534 24.46 -28.89 22.66
CA PRO A 534 24.95 -29.66 21.53
C PRO A 534 25.45 -31.05 21.93
N VAL A 535 25.99 -31.22 23.14
CA VAL A 535 26.50 -32.51 23.61
C VAL A 535 25.36 -33.49 23.85
N LYS A 536 24.29 -33.04 24.50
CA LYS A 536 23.09 -33.87 24.71
C LYS A 536 22.40 -34.18 23.40
N ILE A 537 22.26 -33.21 22.50
CA ILE A 537 21.63 -33.41 21.19
C ILE A 537 22.42 -34.42 20.37
N LEU A 538 23.75 -34.31 20.32
CA LEU A 538 24.60 -35.28 19.63
C LEU A 538 24.48 -36.69 20.22
N LYS A 539 24.32 -36.81 21.53
CA LYS A 539 24.08 -38.12 22.16
C LYS A 539 22.77 -38.74 21.64
N VAL A 540 21.72 -37.93 21.49
CA VAL A 540 20.42 -38.37 20.93
C VAL A 540 20.55 -38.70 19.44
N LEU A 541 21.35 -37.97 18.67
CA LEU A 541 21.50 -38.17 17.22
C LEU A 541 22.49 -39.28 16.82
N LYS A 542 23.41 -39.65 17.70
CA LYS A 542 24.34 -40.77 17.45
C LYS A 542 23.65 -42.13 17.46
N ASP A 543 22.46 -42.21 18.04
CA ASP A 543 21.63 -43.40 17.98
C ASP A 543 20.91 -43.46 16.59
N ASN A 544 21.07 -44.58 15.87
CA ASN A 544 20.33 -44.93 14.65
C ASN A 544 20.56 -44.06 13.38
N ASN A 545 21.81 -43.72 13.03
CA ASN A 545 22.15 -42.92 11.82
C ASN A 545 21.45 -41.56 11.74
N SER A 546 20.97 -41.03 12.87
CA SER A 546 20.21 -39.77 12.88
C SER A 546 21.09 -38.56 12.56
N LEU A 547 22.40 -38.67 12.75
CA LEU A 547 23.36 -37.64 12.34
C LEU A 547 23.48 -37.55 10.81
N ASP A 548 23.63 -38.67 10.10
CA ASP A 548 23.67 -38.70 8.64
C ASP A 548 22.33 -38.17 8.08
N ASN A 549 21.22 -38.58 8.71
CA ASN A 549 19.90 -38.06 8.37
C ASN A 549 19.83 -36.54 8.49
N LEU A 550 20.49 -35.93 9.48
CA LEU A 550 20.53 -34.47 9.64
C LEU A 550 21.25 -33.81 8.47
N LEU A 551 22.43 -34.34 8.10
CA LEU A 551 23.25 -33.80 7.01
C LEU A 551 22.58 -33.95 5.64
N ASP A 552 21.73 -34.96 5.48
CA ASP A 552 20.92 -35.21 4.28
C ASP A 552 19.70 -34.27 4.15
N LEU A 553 19.28 -33.59 5.22
CA LEU A 553 18.07 -32.75 5.18
C LEU A 553 18.27 -31.55 4.27
N LYS A 554 17.25 -31.26 3.46
CA LYS A 554 17.21 -30.07 2.62
C LYS A 554 16.36 -28.99 3.27
N ILE A 555 17.01 -27.88 3.64
CA ILE A 555 16.35 -26.72 4.24
C ILE A 555 16.41 -25.55 3.27
N ALA A 556 15.27 -25.02 2.88
CA ALA A 556 15.17 -23.81 2.07
C ALA A 556 14.90 -22.59 2.96
N GLN A 557 15.65 -21.51 2.73
CA GLN A 557 15.45 -20.23 3.37
C GLN A 557 14.79 -19.25 2.40
N PHE A 558 13.55 -18.87 2.68
CA PHE A 558 12.83 -17.87 1.90
C PHE A 558 13.04 -16.51 2.57
N ASP A 559 13.92 -15.69 1.98
CA ASP A 559 14.31 -14.40 2.56
C ASP A 559 14.72 -13.40 1.45
N THR A 560 15.41 -12.31 1.82
CA THR A 560 15.92 -11.28 0.90
C THR A 560 17.12 -11.72 0.06
N GLY A 561 17.54 -12.99 0.19
CA GLY A 561 18.80 -13.50 -0.33
C GLY A 561 19.85 -13.70 0.77
N ASN A 562 21.08 -14.03 0.37
CA ASN A 562 22.22 -14.14 1.27
C ASN A 562 23.24 -13.02 1.05
N TYR A 563 24.12 -12.78 2.02
CA TYR A 563 25.25 -11.86 1.81
C TYR A 563 26.51 -12.44 2.46
N PRO A 564 27.69 -12.34 1.82
CA PRO A 564 28.94 -12.82 2.40
C PRO A 564 29.20 -12.15 3.74
N HIS A 565 29.46 -12.94 4.79
CA HIS A 565 29.93 -12.50 6.10
C HIS A 565 30.68 -13.67 6.75
N SER A 566 31.82 -13.47 7.43
CA SER A 566 32.61 -14.57 8.02
C SER A 566 31.78 -15.50 8.91
N LYS A 567 30.81 -14.91 9.63
CA LYS A 567 29.85 -15.64 10.46
C LYS A 567 29.02 -16.69 9.72
N VAL A 568 28.73 -16.54 8.43
CA VAL A 568 27.94 -17.50 7.63
C VAL A 568 28.73 -18.10 6.46
N LYS A 569 30.04 -17.84 6.43
CA LYS A 569 30.95 -18.30 5.38
C LYS A 569 30.90 -19.82 5.28
N GLY A 570 30.60 -20.32 4.08
CA GLY A 570 30.48 -21.76 3.79
C GLY A 570 29.18 -22.42 4.24
N GLY A 571 28.29 -21.70 4.94
CA GLY A 571 27.01 -22.27 5.43
C GLY A 571 25.85 -22.17 4.44
N PHE A 572 25.98 -21.38 3.38
CA PHE A 572 25.00 -21.32 2.30
C PHE A 572 25.41 -22.24 1.15
N ASN A 573 24.45 -23.00 0.61
CA ASN A 573 24.64 -23.80 -0.59
C ASN A 573 24.38 -22.93 -1.83
N SER A 574 25.45 -22.39 -2.41
CA SER A 574 25.43 -21.56 -3.63
C SER A 574 25.40 -22.36 -4.94
N VAL A 575 25.18 -23.67 -4.88
CA VAL A 575 24.99 -24.52 -6.07
C VAL A 575 23.50 -24.73 -6.34
N LEU A 576 22.69 -24.66 -5.28
CA LEU A 576 21.26 -24.89 -5.32
C LEU A 576 20.46 -23.62 -5.03
N ASP A 577 21.12 -22.49 -4.80
CA ASP A 577 20.45 -21.22 -4.55
C ASP A 577 19.72 -20.71 -5.80
N TYR A 578 18.75 -19.84 -5.58
CA TYR A 578 17.95 -19.31 -6.67
C TYR A 578 17.34 -17.96 -6.31
N ASP A 579 17.38 -17.03 -7.25
CA ASP A 579 16.68 -15.75 -7.17
C ASP A 579 15.34 -15.83 -7.91
N PHE A 580 14.25 -15.90 -7.15
CA PHE A 580 12.90 -15.89 -7.71
C PHE A 580 12.41 -14.49 -8.12
N VAL A 581 13.15 -13.43 -7.75
CA VAL A 581 12.90 -12.04 -8.12
C VAL A 581 13.49 -11.73 -9.48
N ASP A 582 14.78 -12.04 -9.66
CA ASP A 582 15.53 -11.72 -10.88
C ASP A 582 15.60 -12.92 -11.86
N LEU A 583 15.17 -14.11 -11.42
CA LEU A 583 15.03 -15.38 -12.19
C LEU A 583 16.36 -15.97 -12.68
N ASP A 584 17.34 -16.00 -11.79
CA ASP A 584 18.66 -16.58 -12.01
C ASP A 584 19.11 -17.47 -10.82
N ASP A 585 20.24 -18.14 -10.98
CA ASP A 585 20.82 -19.04 -9.98
C ASP A 585 21.73 -18.28 -8.99
N GLU A 586 21.47 -16.98 -8.73
CA GLU A 586 22.29 -16.15 -7.84
C GLU A 586 21.44 -15.48 -6.75
N ALA A 587 21.20 -16.17 -5.63
CA ALA A 587 20.38 -15.62 -4.54
C ALA A 587 21.09 -14.54 -3.70
N GLN A 588 22.21 -14.00 -4.18
CA GLN A 588 23.01 -13.03 -3.44
C GLN A 588 22.35 -11.65 -3.41
N ASP A 589 22.29 -11.10 -2.21
CA ASP A 589 21.78 -9.77 -1.94
C ASP A 589 22.79 -8.73 -2.48
N GLU A 590 22.34 -7.83 -3.34
CA GLU A 590 23.21 -6.78 -3.87
C GLU A 590 23.36 -5.64 -2.84
N LYS A 591 24.59 -5.11 -2.68
CA LYS A 591 24.81 -3.86 -1.94
C LYS A 591 24.15 -2.71 -2.71
N SER A 592 22.89 -2.44 -2.40
CA SER A 592 22.17 -1.26 -2.89
C SER A 592 23.00 0.00 -2.61
N LYS A 593 23.26 0.83 -3.63
CA LYS A 593 23.86 2.16 -3.48
C LYS A 593 22.92 3.12 -2.71
N LEU A 594 21.62 2.81 -2.65
CA LEU A 594 20.63 3.43 -1.78
C LEU A 594 20.63 2.77 -0.39
N LYS A 595 21.08 3.50 0.63
CA LYS A 595 21.21 3.03 2.02
C LYS A 595 19.90 2.99 2.84
N PHE A 596 18.73 3.22 2.25
CA PHE A 596 17.54 3.58 3.03
C PHE A 596 16.30 2.68 2.89
N LEU A 597 16.23 1.75 1.93
CA LEU A 597 14.98 1.04 1.60
C LEU A 597 15.11 -0.46 1.28
N ALA A 598 16.28 -1.06 1.51
CA ALA A 598 16.48 -2.50 1.41
C ALA A 598 16.80 -3.05 2.81
N HIS A 599 16.15 -4.15 3.21
CA HIS A 599 16.55 -4.93 4.39
C HIS A 599 17.81 -5.75 4.05
N PHE A 600 18.84 -5.06 3.58
CA PHE A 600 20.08 -5.64 3.09
C PHE A 600 20.71 -6.51 4.17
N GLY A 601 21.02 -7.76 3.81
CA GLY A 601 21.60 -8.75 4.71
C GLY A 601 20.62 -9.34 5.74
N HIS A 602 19.31 -9.15 5.59
CA HIS A 602 18.33 -9.78 6.49
C HIS A 602 18.40 -11.31 6.43
N GLY A 603 18.42 -11.91 5.24
CA GLY A 603 18.59 -13.36 5.09
C GLY A 603 19.93 -13.88 5.65
N MET A 604 20.99 -13.08 5.59
CA MET A 604 22.27 -13.40 6.27
C MET A 604 22.12 -13.39 7.80
N ARG A 605 21.41 -12.41 8.38
CA ARG A 605 21.15 -12.35 9.83
C ARG A 605 20.32 -13.54 10.32
N THR A 606 19.19 -13.83 9.65
CA THR A 606 18.30 -14.94 10.04
C THR A 606 18.97 -16.29 9.78
N GLY A 607 19.70 -16.43 8.68
CA GLY A 607 20.47 -17.64 8.35
C GLY A 607 21.57 -17.92 9.38
N SER A 608 22.22 -16.90 9.93
CA SER A 608 23.26 -17.06 10.97
C SER A 608 22.80 -17.81 12.23
N LEU A 609 21.49 -17.81 12.52
CA LEU A 609 20.91 -18.54 13.66
C LEU A 609 20.80 -20.05 13.41
N ILE A 610 20.97 -20.49 12.15
CA ILE A 610 20.98 -21.90 11.72
C ILE A 610 22.41 -22.34 11.38
N ILE A 611 23.09 -21.55 10.56
CA ILE A 611 24.37 -21.90 9.90
C ILE A 611 25.57 -21.06 10.37
N GLY A 612 25.41 -20.23 11.41
CA GLY A 612 26.47 -19.37 11.89
C GLY A 612 27.65 -20.16 12.46
N ASN A 613 28.88 -19.89 11.98
CA ASN A 613 30.12 -20.49 12.46
C ASN A 613 30.35 -20.17 13.94
N GLU A 614 30.78 -21.14 14.76
CA GLU A 614 31.14 -20.87 16.16
C GLU A 614 32.38 -19.96 16.24
N ASP A 615 33.42 -20.31 15.48
CA ASP A 615 34.63 -19.50 15.29
C ASP A 615 34.62 -18.86 13.89
N SER A 616 34.66 -17.52 13.85
CA SER A 616 34.67 -16.75 12.59
C SER A 616 35.91 -15.87 12.47
N ASP A 617 36.04 -15.17 11.34
CA ASP A 617 37.13 -14.20 11.11
C ASP A 617 36.91 -12.89 11.91
N LEU A 618 35.87 -12.81 12.75
CA LEU A 618 35.62 -11.69 13.66
C LEU A 618 36.64 -11.65 14.80
N SER A 619 36.85 -10.45 15.35
CA SER A 619 37.67 -10.29 16.54
C SER A 619 37.02 -10.97 17.76
N PRO A 620 37.79 -11.60 18.67
CA PRO A 620 37.24 -12.35 19.81
C PRO A 620 36.31 -11.55 20.72
N ASP A 621 36.48 -10.23 20.78
CA ASP A 621 35.62 -9.31 21.53
C ASP A 621 34.24 -9.10 20.91
N LYS A 622 34.06 -9.39 19.63
CA LYS A 622 32.78 -9.32 18.90
C LYS A 622 32.08 -10.67 18.82
N GLU A 623 32.81 -11.75 19.01
CA GLU A 623 32.33 -13.12 18.87
C GLU A 623 31.27 -13.47 19.94
N GLY A 624 30.40 -14.45 19.65
CA GLY A 624 29.33 -14.80 20.60
C GLY A 624 28.34 -15.84 20.08
N ASN A 625 27.23 -15.41 19.50
CA ASN A 625 26.16 -16.29 19.04
C ASN A 625 26.62 -17.19 17.88
N PHE A 626 26.04 -18.36 17.67
CA PHE A 626 26.31 -19.23 16.51
C PHE A 626 25.06 -20.04 16.13
N GLY A 627 25.10 -20.68 14.96
CA GLY A 627 23.97 -21.39 14.39
C GLY A 627 23.68 -22.73 15.07
N LEU A 628 22.42 -23.03 15.36
CA LEU A 628 22.04 -24.24 16.10
C LEU A 628 22.39 -25.52 15.35
N LEU A 629 22.23 -25.59 14.03
CA LEU A 629 22.55 -26.80 13.26
C LEU A 629 24.04 -26.88 12.94
N LYS A 630 24.66 -25.74 12.62
CA LYS A 630 26.10 -25.65 12.42
C LYS A 630 26.89 -26.08 13.66
N GLY A 631 26.46 -25.68 14.85
CA GLY A 631 27.09 -26.10 16.10
C GLY A 631 27.04 -27.60 16.38
N ILE A 632 26.08 -28.34 15.82
CA ILE A 632 26.05 -29.81 15.87
C ILE A 632 27.03 -30.39 14.86
N ALA A 633 27.00 -29.91 13.61
CA ALA A 633 27.86 -30.38 12.53
C ALA A 633 29.36 -30.14 12.82
N ASP A 634 29.71 -28.98 13.38
CA ASP A 634 31.09 -28.64 13.74
C ASP A 634 31.68 -29.60 14.78
N LYS A 635 30.87 -30.08 15.72
CA LYS A 635 31.31 -31.01 16.77
C LYS A 635 31.60 -32.42 16.24
N VAL A 636 31.20 -32.71 15.00
CA VAL A 636 31.49 -33.96 14.28
C VAL A 636 32.36 -33.73 13.04
N ASN A 637 32.86 -32.51 12.84
CA ASN A 637 33.67 -32.08 11.69
C ASN A 637 32.98 -32.28 10.33
N GLU A 638 31.67 -32.06 10.26
CA GLU A 638 30.88 -32.18 9.03
C GLU A 638 30.41 -30.81 8.52
N GLU A 639 30.18 -30.71 7.22
CA GLU A 639 29.58 -29.51 6.62
C GLU A 639 28.05 -29.56 6.71
N PHE A 640 27.44 -28.44 7.10
CA PHE A 640 25.99 -28.29 7.07
C PHE A 640 25.63 -27.00 6.33
N LYS A 641 24.75 -27.11 5.33
CA LYS A 641 24.36 -25.99 4.48
C LYS A 641 22.85 -25.88 4.35
N ILE A 642 22.36 -24.64 4.27
CA ILE A 642 20.98 -24.36 3.86
C ILE A 642 20.98 -23.71 2.48
N VAL A 643 19.85 -23.82 1.77
CA VAL A 643 19.70 -23.28 0.42
C VAL A 643 18.97 -21.93 0.49
N PRO A 644 19.63 -20.81 0.15
CA PRO A 644 18.98 -19.51 0.14
C PRO A 644 18.13 -19.34 -1.13
N PHE A 645 16.85 -19.05 -0.97
CA PHE A 645 15.96 -18.61 -2.04
C PHE A 645 15.61 -17.14 -1.82
N ARG A 646 16.04 -16.29 -2.76
CA ARG A 646 15.70 -14.87 -2.75
C ARG A 646 14.30 -14.71 -3.35
N VAL A 647 13.31 -14.48 -2.50
CA VAL A 647 11.90 -14.36 -2.91
C VAL A 647 11.40 -12.91 -2.89
N THR A 648 12.21 -11.99 -2.37
CA THR A 648 11.85 -10.59 -2.19
C THR A 648 13.09 -9.71 -2.02
N LYS A 649 12.92 -8.39 -2.19
CA LYS A 649 13.92 -7.37 -1.80
C LYS A 649 13.63 -6.78 -0.40
N ASN A 650 12.48 -7.13 0.21
CA ASN A 650 11.97 -6.61 1.49
C ASN A 650 11.21 -7.67 2.30
N VAL A 651 11.20 -7.56 3.64
CA VAL A 651 10.60 -8.56 4.55
C VAL A 651 9.07 -8.46 4.71
N ILE A 652 8.44 -7.47 4.07
CA ILE A 652 6.98 -7.34 3.96
C ILE A 652 6.65 -7.31 2.47
N LEU A 653 5.80 -8.23 2.01
CA LEU A 653 5.31 -8.26 0.63
C LEU A 653 3.86 -7.80 0.60
N VAL A 654 3.58 -6.82 -0.26
CA VAL A 654 2.21 -6.40 -0.54
C VAL A 654 1.81 -6.90 -1.92
N GLY A 655 0.76 -7.73 -1.97
CA GLY A 655 0.04 -8.03 -3.20
C GLY A 655 0.72 -8.88 -4.28
N ARG A 656 1.99 -9.27 -4.10
CA ARG A 656 2.71 -10.18 -5.00
C ARG A 656 3.16 -11.44 -4.28
N VAL A 657 2.72 -12.59 -4.77
CA VAL A 657 3.02 -13.91 -4.18
C VAL A 657 3.78 -14.84 -5.12
N GLY A 658 3.88 -14.52 -6.40
CA GLY A 658 4.34 -15.45 -7.44
C GLY A 658 5.72 -16.03 -7.13
N GLU A 659 6.64 -15.21 -6.64
CA GLU A 659 7.99 -15.63 -6.26
C GLU A 659 7.98 -16.65 -5.12
N VAL A 660 7.18 -16.41 -4.07
CA VAL A 660 7.05 -17.32 -2.92
C VAL A 660 6.35 -18.62 -3.32
N VAL A 661 5.33 -18.55 -4.17
CA VAL A 661 4.62 -19.74 -4.65
C VAL A 661 5.51 -20.59 -5.54
N ARG A 662 6.27 -19.99 -6.48
CA ARG A 662 7.25 -20.70 -7.31
C ARG A 662 8.39 -21.31 -6.47
N ALA A 663 8.86 -20.59 -5.46
CA ALA A 663 9.86 -21.10 -4.52
C ALA A 663 9.35 -22.32 -3.74
N ALA A 664 8.11 -22.26 -3.25
CA ALA A 664 7.47 -23.38 -2.55
C ALA A 664 7.22 -24.58 -3.48
N ASP A 665 6.87 -24.34 -4.74
CA ASP A 665 6.73 -25.38 -5.75
C ASP A 665 8.06 -26.08 -6.07
N LYS A 666 9.16 -25.31 -6.17
CA LYS A 666 10.53 -25.87 -6.27
C LYS A 666 10.87 -26.71 -5.03
N VAL A 667 10.59 -26.22 -3.83
CA VAL A 667 10.78 -26.98 -2.57
C VAL A 667 10.08 -28.34 -2.61
N ILE A 668 8.82 -28.33 -3.03
CA ILE A 668 7.99 -29.53 -3.18
C ILE A 668 8.61 -30.50 -4.19
N THR A 669 8.98 -30.00 -5.36
CA THR A 669 9.50 -30.79 -6.48
C THR A 669 10.84 -31.43 -6.13
N ASP A 670 11.73 -30.64 -5.55
CA ASP A 670 13.09 -31.04 -5.18
C ASP A 670 13.15 -31.76 -3.82
N ARG A 671 11.98 -31.99 -3.20
CA ARG A 671 11.73 -32.70 -1.95
C ARG A 671 12.51 -32.15 -0.76
N TYR A 672 12.40 -30.84 -0.55
CA TYR A 672 12.91 -30.20 0.66
C TYR A 672 12.07 -30.59 1.89
N ASP A 673 12.71 -30.63 3.05
CA ASP A 673 12.08 -31.10 4.28
C ASP A 673 11.53 -29.94 5.13
N VAL A 674 12.24 -28.81 5.15
CA VAL A 674 11.92 -27.64 5.98
C VAL A 674 12.03 -26.36 5.17
N ILE A 675 11.03 -25.48 5.32
CA ILE A 675 11.11 -24.09 4.86
C ILE A 675 11.22 -23.20 6.10
N THR A 676 12.18 -22.29 6.11
CA THR A 676 12.23 -21.18 7.06
C THR A 676 11.93 -19.88 6.32
N MET A 677 10.90 -19.15 6.76
CA MET A 677 10.43 -17.94 6.11
C MET A 677 10.24 -16.82 7.14
N SER A 678 11.18 -15.88 7.12
CA SER A 678 11.27 -14.79 8.10
C SER A 678 10.67 -13.48 7.57
N LEU A 679 9.60 -13.58 6.79
CA LEU A 679 8.91 -12.48 6.10
C LEU A 679 7.40 -12.72 6.05
N GLY A 680 6.62 -11.66 5.86
CA GLY A 680 5.15 -11.70 5.84
C GLY A 680 4.54 -11.13 4.56
N ILE A 681 3.37 -11.62 4.18
CA ILE A 681 2.61 -11.23 2.99
C ILE A 681 1.26 -10.67 3.43
N LEU A 682 0.89 -9.48 2.92
CA LEU A 682 -0.43 -8.87 3.15
C LEU A 682 -0.95 -8.23 1.85
N PRO A 683 -2.10 -8.66 1.29
CA PRO A 683 -2.92 -9.76 1.74
C PRO A 683 -2.39 -11.10 1.18
N GLY A 684 -2.68 -12.22 1.81
CA GLY A 684 -2.43 -13.53 1.19
C GLY A 684 -3.39 -13.81 0.03
N THR A 685 -2.94 -14.62 -0.94
CA THR A 685 -3.73 -15.04 -2.12
C THR A 685 -4.19 -16.50 -2.01
N ARG A 686 -5.13 -16.90 -2.88
CA ARG A 686 -5.57 -18.30 -2.99
C ARG A 686 -4.42 -19.23 -3.42
N ALA A 687 -3.63 -18.83 -4.42
CA ALA A 687 -2.46 -19.58 -4.87
C ALA A 687 -1.46 -19.83 -3.72
N LEU A 688 -1.24 -18.84 -2.85
CA LEU A 688 -0.40 -19.00 -1.67
C LEU A 688 -1.01 -19.99 -0.66
N LYS A 689 -2.33 -19.96 -0.42
CA LYS A 689 -2.99 -20.93 0.45
C LYS A 689 -2.87 -22.36 -0.12
N ASP A 690 -3.09 -22.53 -1.42
CA ASP A 690 -3.09 -23.83 -2.09
C ASP A 690 -1.68 -24.43 -2.15
N ILE A 691 -0.63 -23.64 -2.39
CA ILE A 691 0.75 -24.15 -2.33
C ILE A 691 1.20 -24.50 -0.91
N VAL A 692 0.76 -23.75 0.10
CA VAL A 692 1.00 -24.08 1.51
C VAL A 692 0.33 -25.42 1.86
N ARG A 693 -0.91 -25.63 1.39
CA ARG A 693 -1.59 -26.93 1.55
C ARG A 693 -0.83 -28.04 0.81
N ALA A 694 -0.37 -27.79 -0.42
CA ALA A 694 0.38 -28.76 -1.20
C ALA A 694 1.71 -29.15 -0.53
N ALA A 695 2.41 -28.19 0.08
CA ALA A 695 3.62 -28.41 0.87
C ALA A 695 3.32 -29.24 2.14
N TYR A 696 2.25 -28.88 2.85
CA TYR A 696 1.75 -29.61 4.01
C TYR A 696 1.40 -31.06 3.68
N ASP A 697 0.63 -31.30 2.61
CA ASP A 697 0.22 -32.63 2.15
C ASP A 697 1.43 -33.52 1.82
N ARG A 698 2.54 -32.91 1.40
CA ARG A 698 3.82 -33.56 1.08
C ARG A 698 4.76 -33.70 2.27
N GLY A 699 4.38 -33.20 3.44
CA GLY A 699 5.18 -33.32 4.67
C GLY A 699 6.29 -32.28 4.81
N VAL A 700 6.25 -31.19 4.06
CA VAL A 700 7.20 -30.08 4.23
C VAL A 700 6.81 -29.29 5.48
N ILE A 701 7.74 -29.14 6.44
CA ILE A 701 7.51 -28.32 7.63
C ILE A 701 7.84 -26.88 7.29
N TRP A 702 6.80 -26.03 7.15
CA TRP A 702 6.97 -24.62 6.81
C TRP A 702 6.89 -23.73 8.06
N CYS A 703 8.03 -23.26 8.54
CA CYS A 703 8.16 -22.36 9.67
C CYS A 703 8.04 -20.89 9.22
N CYS A 704 7.08 -20.16 9.79
CA CYS A 704 6.77 -18.78 9.40
C CYS A 704 6.74 -17.83 10.59
N ALA A 705 7.33 -16.64 10.39
CA ALA A 705 7.24 -15.54 11.34
C ALA A 705 5.78 -15.07 11.49
N ALA A 706 5.31 -14.88 12.73
CA ALA A 706 3.95 -14.41 12.99
C ALA A 706 3.69 -12.97 12.48
N GLY A 707 4.73 -12.18 12.27
CA GLY A 707 4.67 -10.78 11.87
C GLY A 707 5.09 -9.83 13.00
N ASN A 708 5.42 -8.58 12.63
CA ASN A 708 5.86 -7.56 13.57
C ASN A 708 4.89 -6.36 13.55
N GLN A 709 4.54 -5.84 14.72
CA GLN A 709 3.87 -4.54 14.95
C GLN A 709 2.48 -4.32 14.30
N VAL A 710 1.97 -5.26 13.48
CA VAL A 710 0.61 -5.24 12.91
C VAL A 710 -0.45 -5.87 13.83
N LYS A 711 -0.07 -6.35 15.03
CA LYS A 711 -0.92 -6.95 16.08
C LYS A 711 -1.74 -8.20 15.72
N PHE A 712 -1.84 -8.59 14.45
CA PHE A 712 -2.45 -9.85 13.99
C PHE A 712 -1.45 -10.69 13.19
N VAL A 713 -1.71 -12.00 13.10
CA VAL A 713 -0.83 -12.95 12.39
C VAL A 713 -0.92 -12.76 10.87
N VAL A 714 0.24 -12.58 10.21
CA VAL A 714 0.35 -12.38 8.76
C VAL A 714 0.41 -13.69 7.96
N GLU A 715 0.31 -13.60 6.65
CA GLU A 715 0.45 -14.74 5.73
C GLU A 715 1.91 -15.02 5.38
N PRO A 716 2.30 -16.30 5.16
CA PRO A 716 1.48 -17.50 5.23
C PRO A 716 1.30 -18.08 6.65
N ALA A 717 1.88 -17.46 7.70
CA ALA A 717 1.83 -17.97 9.07
C ALA A 717 0.40 -18.22 9.62
N LYS A 718 -0.61 -17.51 9.11
CA LYS A 718 -2.01 -17.76 9.48
C LYS A 718 -2.57 -19.10 8.97
N TYR A 719 -1.93 -19.73 7.97
CA TYR A 719 -2.49 -20.90 7.31
C TYR A 719 -2.25 -22.17 8.13
N PRO A 720 -3.25 -23.06 8.26
CA PRO A 720 -3.15 -24.25 9.11
C PRO A 720 -1.98 -25.19 8.79
N GLY A 721 -1.53 -25.24 7.53
CA GLY A 721 -0.39 -26.06 7.10
C GLY A 721 0.98 -25.53 7.49
N THR A 722 1.09 -24.32 8.06
CA THR A 722 2.36 -23.71 8.50
C THR A 722 2.54 -23.80 10.02
N ILE A 723 3.78 -23.62 10.49
CA ILE A 723 4.12 -23.45 11.90
C ILE A 723 4.30 -21.95 12.17
N CYS A 724 3.35 -21.33 12.87
CA CYS A 724 3.35 -19.90 13.16
C CYS A 724 4.13 -19.58 14.44
N ILE A 725 5.13 -18.70 14.34
CA ILE A 725 6.14 -18.51 15.38
C ILE A 725 6.13 -17.06 15.87
N ALA A 726 5.79 -16.89 17.15
CA ALA A 726 5.88 -15.61 17.84
C ALA A 726 7.25 -15.41 18.52
N ALA A 727 7.55 -14.18 18.94
CA ALA A 727 8.83 -13.82 19.54
C ALA A 727 8.73 -13.54 21.03
N THR A 728 9.77 -13.93 21.77
CA THR A 728 9.98 -13.62 23.19
C THR A 728 11.30 -12.91 23.43
N ASN A 729 11.42 -12.35 24.63
CA ASN A 729 12.59 -11.62 25.09
C ASN A 729 13.46 -12.44 26.05
N PRO A 730 14.63 -11.92 26.50
CA PRO A 730 15.53 -12.60 27.43
C PRO A 730 14.93 -12.96 28.80
N GLU A 731 13.80 -12.34 29.18
CA GLU A 731 13.06 -12.68 30.39
C GLU A 731 12.00 -13.76 30.16
N ASP A 732 12.04 -14.43 29.00
CA ASP A 732 11.07 -15.43 28.57
C ASP A 732 9.62 -14.87 28.49
N LYS A 733 9.46 -13.54 28.34
CA LYS A 733 8.17 -12.86 28.15
C LYS A 733 7.90 -12.61 26.66
N PRO A 734 6.63 -12.50 26.26
CA PRO A 734 6.29 -12.09 24.88
C PRO A 734 6.92 -10.74 24.52
N TRP A 735 7.55 -10.67 23.34
CA TRP A 735 8.04 -9.40 22.81
C TRP A 735 6.86 -8.51 22.39
N THR A 736 6.86 -7.25 22.82
CA THR A 736 5.79 -6.29 22.53
C THR A 736 5.57 -6.07 21.03
N GLY A 737 6.63 -6.17 20.22
CA GLY A 737 6.55 -6.07 18.76
C GLY A 737 6.04 -7.32 18.05
N SER A 738 5.86 -8.45 18.75
CA SER A 738 5.42 -9.71 18.14
C SER A 738 3.92 -9.70 17.88
N CYS A 739 3.53 -10.09 16.67
CA CYS A 739 2.14 -10.42 16.38
C CYS A 739 1.70 -11.66 17.17
N SER A 740 0.41 -11.73 17.45
CA SER A 740 -0.18 -12.79 18.27
C SER A 740 -1.60 -13.12 17.81
N GLY A 741 -2.10 -14.30 18.18
CA GLY A 741 -3.43 -14.74 17.82
C GLY A 741 -3.60 -16.25 17.94
N ARG A 742 -4.82 -16.74 17.66
CA ARG A 742 -5.15 -18.17 17.74
C ARG A 742 -4.32 -19.07 16.82
N ASN A 743 -3.71 -18.50 15.80
CA ASN A 743 -2.92 -19.19 14.80
C ASN A 743 -1.47 -19.44 15.24
N VAL A 744 -0.98 -18.78 16.30
CA VAL A 744 0.37 -18.99 16.82
C VAL A 744 0.48 -20.39 17.43
N ASP A 745 1.48 -21.15 17.00
CA ASP A 745 1.76 -22.49 17.53
C ASP A 745 2.69 -22.42 18.75
N ILE A 746 3.78 -21.66 18.62
CA ILE A 746 4.86 -21.61 19.59
C ILE A 746 5.50 -20.21 19.62
N ALA A 747 6.14 -19.87 20.73
CA ALA A 747 7.01 -18.71 20.82
C ALA A 747 8.49 -19.13 20.99
N ALA A 748 9.39 -18.32 20.45
CA ALA A 748 10.84 -18.54 20.52
C ALA A 748 11.61 -17.19 20.63
N PRO A 749 12.90 -17.20 21.00
CA PRO A 749 13.73 -16.00 21.14
C PRO A 749 13.72 -15.07 19.93
N GLY A 750 13.30 -13.82 20.10
CA GLY A 750 13.24 -12.86 19.00
C GLY A 750 13.51 -11.40 19.36
N GLU A 751 13.64 -11.03 20.64
CA GLU A 751 14.11 -9.69 21.07
C GLU A 751 15.54 -9.79 21.63
N ASP A 752 16.41 -8.84 21.30
CA ASP A 752 17.83 -8.82 21.66
C ASP A 752 18.59 -10.09 21.25
N VAL A 753 18.38 -10.57 20.03
CA VAL A 753 19.13 -11.70 19.45
C VAL A 753 20.40 -11.18 18.77
N TYR A 754 21.57 -11.71 19.13
CA TYR A 754 22.85 -11.22 18.60
C TYR A 754 23.16 -11.82 17.21
N VAL A 755 23.22 -10.98 16.18
CA VAL A 755 23.26 -11.34 14.74
C VAL A 755 24.31 -10.53 13.97
N PRO A 756 24.82 -11.01 12.81
CA PRO A 756 25.84 -10.33 12.02
C PRO A 756 25.36 -9.05 11.32
N ILE A 757 26.29 -8.10 11.13
CA ILE A 757 26.04 -6.83 10.42
C ILE A 757 27.32 -6.30 9.76
N PHE A 758 27.17 -5.42 8.78
CA PHE A 758 28.27 -4.65 8.19
C PHE A 758 28.34 -3.25 8.76
N THR A 759 29.52 -2.84 9.22
CA THR A 759 29.81 -1.46 9.66
C THR A 759 30.86 -0.82 8.75
N LYS A 760 31.13 0.48 8.93
CA LYS A 760 32.25 1.16 8.24
C LYS A 760 33.62 0.51 8.54
N LYS A 761 33.77 -0.15 9.70
CA LYS A 761 34.99 -0.84 10.13
C LYS A 761 35.06 -2.30 9.66
N GLY A 762 34.13 -2.73 8.80
CA GLY A 762 34.00 -4.11 8.32
C GLY A 762 32.92 -4.89 9.08
N GLU A 763 33.08 -6.21 9.07
CA GLU A 763 32.17 -7.15 9.72
C GLU A 763 32.05 -6.91 11.23
N SER A 764 30.83 -7.07 11.74
CA SER A 764 30.49 -6.90 13.15
C SER A 764 29.24 -7.70 13.51
N MET A 765 28.80 -7.56 14.75
CA MET A 765 27.58 -8.17 15.28
C MET A 765 26.75 -7.10 16.01
N ILE A 766 25.44 -7.32 16.11
CA ILE A 766 24.48 -6.41 16.75
C ILE A 766 23.30 -7.19 17.35
N TYR A 767 22.63 -6.63 18.35
CA TYR A 767 21.36 -7.18 18.86
C TYR A 767 20.19 -6.74 17.95
N GLY A 768 19.40 -7.71 17.51
CA GLY A 768 18.25 -7.52 16.63
C GLY A 768 16.93 -8.00 17.25
N ASN A 769 15.83 -7.38 16.82
CA ASN A 769 14.47 -7.66 17.28
C ASN A 769 13.58 -8.09 16.10
N GLY A 770 12.77 -9.15 16.27
CA GLY A 770 11.87 -9.64 15.22
C GLY A 770 11.37 -11.07 15.43
N THR A 771 10.12 -11.35 15.02
CA THR A 771 9.64 -12.73 14.81
C THR A 771 10.46 -13.47 13.73
N SER A 772 11.11 -12.71 12.85
CA SER A 772 12.14 -13.15 11.91
C SER A 772 13.35 -13.83 12.58
N TYR A 773 13.72 -13.45 13.80
CA TYR A 773 14.79 -14.10 14.57
C TYR A 773 14.29 -15.29 15.40
N ALA A 774 13.01 -15.31 15.79
CA ALA A 774 12.40 -16.46 16.43
C ALA A 774 12.28 -17.67 15.48
N THR A 775 11.96 -17.41 14.21
CA THR A 775 11.64 -18.43 13.20
C THR A 775 12.76 -19.46 12.96
N PRO A 776 14.03 -19.05 12.75
CA PRO A 776 15.17 -19.96 12.58
C PRO A 776 15.40 -20.96 13.73
N HIS A 777 15.04 -20.60 14.97
CA HIS A 777 15.18 -21.50 16.12
C HIS A 777 14.24 -22.70 15.99
N VAL A 778 13.00 -22.46 15.58
CA VAL A 778 11.99 -23.53 15.40
C VAL A 778 12.29 -24.34 14.14
N ALA A 779 12.76 -23.71 13.06
CA ALA A 779 13.24 -24.43 11.87
C ALA A 779 14.40 -25.38 12.19
N SER A 780 15.36 -24.95 13.03
CA SER A 780 16.44 -25.81 13.51
C SER A 780 15.91 -26.95 14.37
N ALA A 781 14.95 -26.68 15.25
CA ALA A 781 14.31 -27.72 16.06
C ALA A 781 13.55 -28.75 15.20
N ALA A 782 12.88 -28.31 14.12
CA ALA A 782 12.23 -29.17 13.15
C ALA A 782 13.23 -30.10 12.45
N ALA A 783 14.37 -29.56 12.00
CA ALA A 783 15.42 -30.36 11.38
C ALA A 783 15.99 -31.42 12.33
N LEU A 784 16.30 -31.05 13.59
CA LEU A 784 16.78 -32.02 14.59
C LEU A 784 15.73 -33.10 14.89
N TRP A 785 14.45 -32.72 14.98
CA TRP A 785 13.36 -33.67 15.22
C TRP A 785 13.15 -34.62 14.03
N LEU A 786 13.22 -34.12 12.80
CA LEU A 786 13.14 -34.94 11.59
C LEU A 786 14.30 -35.92 11.51
N ALA A 787 15.52 -35.44 11.76
CA ALA A 787 16.73 -36.26 11.71
C ALA A 787 16.67 -37.43 12.71
N LYS A 788 16.29 -37.15 13.96
CA LYS A 788 16.11 -38.16 15.02
C LYS A 788 15.04 -39.19 14.65
N ASN A 789 13.93 -38.75 14.08
CA ASN A 789 12.73 -39.59 13.94
C ASN A 789 12.52 -40.11 12.51
N ARG A 790 13.47 -39.93 11.57
CA ARG A 790 13.27 -40.17 10.13
C ARG A 790 12.68 -41.55 9.80
N ASN A 791 13.24 -42.61 10.38
CA ASN A 791 12.79 -43.99 10.15
C ASN A 791 11.41 -44.22 10.76
N ALA A 792 11.24 -43.86 12.03
CA ALA A 792 9.96 -44.02 12.74
C ALA A 792 8.82 -43.23 12.09
N ILE A 793 9.09 -42.02 11.57
CA ILE A 793 8.13 -41.22 10.80
C ILE A 793 7.73 -41.97 9.53
N SER A 794 8.70 -42.52 8.79
CA SER A 794 8.46 -43.22 7.53
C SER A 794 7.70 -44.53 7.71
N GLU A 795 7.89 -45.22 8.84
CA GLU A 795 7.17 -46.44 9.20
C GLU A 795 5.77 -46.15 9.75
N LYS A 796 5.63 -45.13 10.60
CA LYS A 796 4.39 -44.85 11.36
C LYS A 796 3.37 -44.04 10.57
N TYR A 797 3.82 -43.17 9.67
CA TYR A 797 2.96 -42.23 8.95
C TYR A 797 2.99 -42.48 7.44
N THR A 798 1.82 -42.75 6.87
CA THR A 798 1.69 -43.08 5.44
C THR A 798 1.40 -41.86 4.58
N GLN A 799 0.99 -40.74 5.18
CA GLN A 799 0.65 -39.51 4.48
C GLN A 799 1.58 -38.38 4.91
N GLY A 800 2.02 -37.54 3.96
CA GLY A 800 2.99 -36.47 4.23
C GLY A 800 2.52 -35.49 5.31
N TRP A 801 1.26 -35.07 5.28
CA TRP A 801 0.70 -34.15 6.29
C TRP A 801 0.82 -34.66 7.73
N GLN A 802 0.80 -35.97 7.95
CA GLN A 802 0.93 -36.55 9.29
C GLN A 802 2.31 -36.24 9.89
N ARG A 803 3.36 -36.11 9.07
CA ARG A 803 4.68 -35.66 9.52
C ARG A 803 4.60 -34.25 10.12
N VAL A 804 3.91 -33.32 9.46
CA VAL A 804 3.78 -31.94 9.92
C VAL A 804 2.96 -31.87 11.21
N GLU A 805 1.85 -32.60 11.29
CA GLU A 805 1.02 -32.65 12.51
C GLU A 805 1.70 -33.36 13.66
N ALA A 806 2.46 -34.43 13.40
CA ALA A 806 3.28 -35.08 14.41
C ALA A 806 4.33 -34.11 14.98
N PHE A 807 5.01 -33.36 14.11
CA PHE A 807 5.93 -32.32 14.56
C PHE A 807 5.21 -31.26 15.41
N ARG A 808 4.11 -30.70 14.91
CA ARG A 808 3.29 -29.70 15.63
C ARG A 808 2.84 -30.22 16.99
N TRP A 809 2.39 -31.46 17.06
CA TRP A 809 1.98 -32.10 18.31
C TRP A 809 3.14 -32.26 19.29
N CYS A 810 4.29 -32.77 18.84
CA CYS A 810 5.49 -32.91 19.68
C CYS A 810 5.99 -31.53 20.15
N LEU A 811 5.95 -30.53 19.28
CA LEU A 811 6.30 -29.14 19.58
C LEU A 811 5.40 -28.56 20.68
N HIS A 812 4.08 -28.74 20.56
CA HIS A 812 3.13 -28.29 21.57
C HIS A 812 3.26 -29.02 22.91
N LYS A 813 3.51 -30.33 22.87
CA LYS A 813 3.62 -31.17 24.08
C LYS A 813 4.91 -30.87 24.85
N SER A 814 5.99 -30.59 24.14
CA SER A 814 7.31 -30.31 24.71
C SER A 814 7.52 -28.85 25.12
N ALA A 815 6.64 -27.93 24.70
CA ALA A 815 6.74 -26.51 25.00
C ALA A 815 6.86 -26.23 26.50
N ARG A 816 7.77 -25.32 26.89
CA ARG A 816 7.81 -24.82 28.27
C ARG A 816 6.60 -23.94 28.50
N LYS A 817 5.69 -24.41 29.36
CA LYS A 817 4.54 -23.62 29.80
C LYS A 817 4.99 -22.64 30.86
N MET A 818 4.62 -21.38 30.71
CA MET A 818 4.82 -20.36 31.72
C MET A 818 3.56 -19.52 31.85
N ASP A 819 3.18 -19.19 33.09
CA ASP A 819 1.99 -18.39 33.37
C ASP A 819 2.06 -16.99 32.75
N SER A 820 3.27 -16.49 32.50
CA SER A 820 3.54 -15.19 31.89
C SER A 820 3.31 -15.12 30.38
N ILE A 821 3.05 -16.24 29.69
CA ILE A 821 2.83 -16.26 28.25
C ILE A 821 1.33 -16.40 27.97
N PRO A 822 0.68 -15.33 27.48
CA PRO A 822 -0.74 -15.39 27.15
C PRO A 822 -1.00 -16.41 26.03
N LYS A 823 -2.20 -17.02 26.04
CA LYS A 823 -2.60 -18.07 25.08
C LYS A 823 -2.48 -17.65 23.60
N GLN A 824 -2.53 -16.35 23.31
CA GLN A 824 -2.36 -15.79 21.97
C GLN A 824 -0.92 -15.91 21.42
N TYR A 825 0.05 -16.28 22.24
CA TYR A 825 1.45 -16.54 21.85
C TYR A 825 1.74 -18.05 21.69
N GLY A 826 0.69 -18.86 21.48
CA GLY A 826 0.79 -20.29 21.25
C GLY A 826 0.85 -21.13 22.52
N LYS A 827 1.44 -22.32 22.42
CA LYS A 827 1.44 -23.33 23.50
C LYS A 827 2.57 -23.19 24.53
N GLY A 828 3.44 -22.19 24.36
CA GLY A 828 4.55 -21.91 25.27
C GLY A 828 5.84 -21.62 24.51
N LEU A 829 6.98 -21.79 25.20
CA LEU A 829 8.30 -21.57 24.62
C LEU A 829 8.89 -22.83 24.04
N LEU A 830 9.60 -22.70 22.91
CA LEU A 830 10.38 -23.77 22.32
C LEU A 830 11.32 -24.42 23.36
N ASN A 831 11.36 -25.76 23.36
CA ASN A 831 12.26 -26.57 24.18
C ASN A 831 12.82 -27.70 23.34
N ILE A 832 14.04 -27.55 22.84
CA ILE A 832 14.66 -28.52 21.92
C ILE A 832 14.94 -29.84 22.65
N GLU A 833 15.48 -29.80 23.88
CA GLU A 833 15.75 -31.01 24.66
C GLU A 833 14.47 -31.81 24.92
N ALA A 834 13.38 -31.16 25.36
CA ALA A 834 12.11 -31.87 25.58
C ALA A 834 11.48 -32.36 24.27
N LEU A 835 11.58 -31.58 23.18
CA LEU A 835 11.06 -31.96 21.86
C LEU A 835 11.71 -33.26 21.36
N LEU A 836 13.03 -33.36 21.46
CA LEU A 836 13.76 -34.54 21.01
C LEU A 836 13.49 -35.76 21.90
N ASN A 837 13.13 -35.56 23.17
CA ASN A 837 12.74 -36.65 24.08
C ASN A 837 11.25 -36.99 24.05
N THR A 838 10.43 -36.28 23.25
CA THR A 838 8.99 -36.54 23.15
C THR A 838 8.73 -37.66 22.14
N ASP A 839 7.95 -38.66 22.56
CA ASP A 839 7.53 -39.76 21.68
C ASP A 839 6.59 -39.29 20.56
N LEU A 840 6.66 -39.97 19.42
CA LEU A 840 5.77 -39.71 18.29
C LEU A 840 4.33 -40.10 18.64
N PRO A 841 3.34 -39.22 18.40
CA PRO A 841 1.93 -39.54 18.63
C PRO A 841 1.45 -40.71 17.77
N GLU A 842 0.32 -41.32 18.13
CA GLU A 842 -0.31 -42.32 17.28
C GLU A 842 -0.99 -41.64 16.06
N PRO A 843 -1.04 -42.28 14.87
CA PRO A 843 -1.64 -41.67 13.68
C PRO A 843 -3.09 -41.22 13.88
N GLY A 844 -3.85 -41.90 14.75
CA GLY A 844 -5.24 -41.57 15.08
C GLY A 844 -5.40 -40.34 15.99
N GLU A 845 -4.33 -39.85 16.62
CA GLU A 845 -4.34 -38.60 17.40
C GLU A 845 -4.16 -37.37 16.49
N LEU A 846 -3.65 -37.58 15.27
CA LEU A 846 -3.39 -36.52 14.30
C LEU A 846 -4.66 -36.18 13.52
N ARG A 847 -4.82 -34.90 13.20
CA ARG A 847 -5.97 -34.41 12.44
C ARG A 847 -5.50 -33.65 11.23
N TYR A 848 -6.06 -33.99 10.08
CA TYR A 848 -5.81 -33.25 8.86
C TYR A 848 -6.29 -31.81 9.00
N ALA A 849 -5.39 -30.84 8.83
CA ALA A 849 -5.66 -29.44 9.11
C ALA A 849 -6.65 -28.78 8.12
N TYR A 850 -6.90 -29.41 6.96
CA TYR A 850 -7.78 -28.91 5.90
C TYR A 850 -9.04 -29.79 5.69
N ASP A 851 -9.56 -30.43 6.74
CA ASP A 851 -10.80 -31.21 6.66
C ASP A 851 -11.99 -30.32 6.25
N SER A 852 -12.60 -30.65 5.11
CA SER A 852 -13.75 -29.97 4.49
C SER A 852 -14.96 -29.73 5.43
N ARG A 853 -15.10 -30.50 6.51
CA ARG A 853 -16.18 -30.31 7.50
C ARG A 853 -15.99 -29.11 8.42
N PHE A 854 -14.75 -28.60 8.50
CA PHE A 854 -14.34 -27.47 9.32
C PHE A 854 -13.81 -26.29 8.50
N GLU A 855 -13.55 -26.48 7.21
CA GLU A 855 -13.54 -25.36 6.29
C GLU A 855 -14.97 -24.80 6.27
N SER A 856 -15.19 -23.66 6.94
CA SER A 856 -16.28 -22.77 6.51
C SER A 856 -16.13 -22.69 5.01
N VAL A 857 -17.16 -23.07 4.26
CA VAL A 857 -17.18 -22.99 2.79
C VAL A 857 -16.85 -21.54 2.45
N ASN A 858 -15.56 -21.26 2.28
CA ASN A 858 -15.07 -19.98 1.80
C ASN A 858 -15.19 -20.15 0.29
N THR A 859 -16.45 -20.19 -0.17
CA THR A 859 -16.83 -19.86 -1.53
C THR A 859 -16.01 -18.64 -1.89
N GLY A 860 -15.26 -18.71 -3.00
CA GLY A 860 -14.27 -17.71 -3.39
C GLY A 860 -14.65 -16.31 -2.95
N THR A 861 -13.73 -15.62 -2.26
CA THR A 861 -14.01 -14.25 -1.86
C THR A 861 -14.30 -13.45 -3.12
N THR A 862 -15.45 -12.78 -3.16
CA THR A 862 -15.88 -12.03 -4.34
C THR A 862 -14.76 -11.10 -4.80
N LEU A 863 -14.66 -10.85 -6.11
CA LEU A 863 -13.64 -9.96 -6.65
C LEU A 863 -13.64 -8.59 -5.94
N ALA A 864 -14.82 -8.06 -5.60
CA ALA A 864 -14.97 -6.84 -4.81
C ALA A 864 -14.37 -6.97 -3.38
N ALA A 865 -14.55 -8.11 -2.72
CA ALA A 865 -13.95 -8.34 -1.40
C ALA A 865 -12.43 -8.54 -1.49
N ARG A 866 -11.91 -9.06 -2.61
CA ARG A 866 -10.47 -9.10 -2.89
C ARG A 866 -9.93 -7.69 -3.12
N GLU A 867 -10.55 -6.92 -4.00
CA GLU A 867 -10.20 -5.53 -4.27
C GLU A 867 -10.21 -4.67 -2.99
N ASP A 868 -11.24 -4.80 -2.15
CA ASP A 868 -11.35 -4.09 -0.87
C ASP A 868 -10.22 -4.49 0.12
N ARG A 869 -9.86 -5.78 0.19
CA ARG A 869 -8.69 -6.21 0.98
C ARG A 869 -7.42 -5.53 0.51
N TYR A 870 -7.21 -5.39 -0.79
CA TYR A 870 -6.03 -4.71 -1.34
C TYR A 870 -6.05 -3.19 -1.07
N LYS A 871 -7.22 -2.55 -1.18
CA LYS A 871 -7.38 -1.10 -0.92
C LYS A 871 -7.15 -0.72 0.55
N ASN A 872 -7.53 -1.60 1.49
CA ASN A 872 -7.47 -1.30 2.92
C ASN A 872 -6.12 -1.60 3.59
N ILE A 873 -5.13 -2.15 2.87
CA ILE A 873 -3.80 -2.47 3.43
C ILE A 873 -3.08 -1.23 3.95
N ALA A 874 -3.23 -0.08 3.29
CA ALA A 874 -2.63 1.17 3.76
C ALA A 874 -3.18 1.62 5.13
N ASN A 875 -4.46 1.35 5.41
CA ASN A 875 -5.08 1.64 6.73
C ASN A 875 -4.58 0.67 7.81
N VAL A 876 -4.39 -0.60 7.45
CA VAL A 876 -3.83 -1.63 8.33
C VAL A 876 -2.37 -1.35 8.67
N LEU A 877 -1.58 -0.89 7.70
CA LEU A 877 -0.16 -0.54 7.89
C LEU A 877 0.04 0.83 8.56
N SER A 878 -0.88 1.79 8.40
CA SER A 878 -0.80 3.11 9.06
C SER A 878 -1.26 3.12 10.51
N GLY A 879 -2.14 2.19 10.92
CA GLY A 879 -2.53 1.99 12.33
C GLY A 879 -1.39 1.53 13.25
N ILE A 880 -0.27 1.08 12.69
CA ILE A 880 0.94 0.67 13.41
C ILE A 880 1.63 1.87 14.11
N ASN A 881 1.48 3.09 13.58
CA ASN A 881 2.22 4.26 14.04
C ASN A 881 1.58 5.04 15.20
N LYS A 882 0.43 4.61 15.75
CA LYS A 882 -0.36 5.43 16.70
C LYS A 882 -0.57 4.89 18.12
N GLU A 883 0.07 3.80 18.52
CA GLU A 883 -0.10 3.29 19.88
C GLU A 883 1.20 3.29 20.70
N GLU A 884 1.45 4.41 21.38
CA GLU A 884 2.15 4.39 22.67
C GLU A 884 1.23 3.80 23.74
N VAL A 885 1.65 2.68 24.31
CA VAL A 885 0.96 2.03 25.43
C VAL A 885 1.14 2.85 26.71
N ARG A 886 0.09 3.55 27.16
CA ARG A 886 -0.04 3.94 28.57
C ARG A 886 -0.57 2.75 29.38
N PRO A 887 0.13 2.27 30.41
CA PRO A 887 -0.35 1.15 31.22
C PRO A 887 -1.48 1.62 32.14
N GLY A 888 -2.67 1.03 31.99
CA GLY A 888 -3.78 1.22 32.92
C GLY A 888 -5.04 1.79 32.30
N SER A 889 -5.69 1.05 31.41
CA SER A 889 -7.15 1.08 31.32
C SER A 889 -7.63 -0.27 30.78
N ASN A 890 -8.53 -0.91 31.52
CA ASN A 890 -9.21 -2.12 31.10
C ASN A 890 -10.04 -1.79 29.86
N LEU A 891 -9.59 -2.21 28.68
CA LEU A 891 -10.38 -2.19 27.46
C LEU A 891 -11.22 -3.47 27.40
N GLU A 892 -12.51 -3.31 27.63
CA GLU A 892 -13.52 -4.29 27.24
C GLU A 892 -13.40 -4.57 25.74
N ILE A 893 -13.21 -5.85 25.43
CA ILE A 893 -13.02 -6.37 24.09
C ILE A 893 -14.34 -6.19 23.31
N ASN A 894 -14.33 -5.35 22.28
CA ASN A 894 -15.46 -5.20 21.38
C ASN A 894 -15.50 -6.40 20.42
N GLU A 895 -16.28 -7.44 20.77
CA GLU A 895 -16.44 -8.73 20.07
C GLU A 895 -17.04 -8.65 18.64
N ASN A 896 -17.13 -7.48 18.01
CA ASN A 896 -17.88 -7.31 16.77
C ASN A 896 -17.14 -7.67 15.47
N PHE A 897 -15.85 -8.03 15.53
CA PHE A 897 -15.09 -8.45 14.32
C PHE A 897 -15.21 -9.96 13.99
N VAL A 898 -15.86 -10.76 14.85
CA VAL A 898 -16.00 -12.23 14.67
C VAL A 898 -17.41 -12.65 14.20
N LYS A 899 -18.40 -11.75 14.20
CA LYS A 899 -19.80 -12.09 13.87
C LYS A 899 -20.24 -11.85 12.42
N SER A 900 -19.42 -11.27 11.54
CA SER A 900 -19.85 -10.99 10.16
C SER A 900 -19.78 -12.19 9.19
N THR A 901 -19.26 -13.35 9.62
CA THR A 901 -19.18 -14.57 8.78
C THR A 901 -20.19 -15.66 9.15
N SER A 902 -21.18 -15.39 10.00
CA SER A 902 -22.19 -16.39 10.37
C SER A 902 -23.60 -15.84 10.58
N THR A 903 -24.20 -15.20 9.57
CA THR A 903 -25.67 -15.15 9.43
C THR A 903 -26.08 -14.97 7.97
N GLY A 904 -26.09 -16.07 7.21
CA GLY A 904 -26.79 -16.11 5.94
C GLY A 904 -28.30 -16.18 6.16
N ARG A 905 -29.02 -15.08 5.88
CA ARG A 905 -30.38 -15.10 5.29
C ARG A 905 -30.88 -13.67 4.99
N SER A 906 -30.98 -13.40 3.69
CA SER A 906 -32.01 -12.57 3.05
C SER A 906 -32.09 -11.06 3.39
N LYS A 907 -31.56 -10.23 2.49
CA LYS A 907 -32.27 -9.06 1.91
C LYS A 907 -31.55 -8.58 0.64
N SER A 908 -31.72 -9.33 -0.44
CA SER A 908 -31.41 -8.91 -1.81
C SER A 908 -32.62 -9.21 -2.68
N LEU A 909 -33.62 -8.35 -2.59
CA LEU A 909 -34.84 -8.43 -3.38
C LEU A 909 -35.29 -7.01 -3.73
N GLU A 910 -34.47 -6.30 -4.52
CA GLU A 910 -34.83 -5.15 -5.36
C GLU A 910 -33.59 -4.73 -6.16
N LEU A 911 -33.44 -5.27 -7.39
CA LEU A 911 -32.72 -4.67 -8.55
C LEU A 911 -32.52 -5.61 -9.76
N PHE A 912 -33.38 -6.64 -9.93
CA PHE A 912 -33.52 -7.33 -11.23
C PHE A 912 -34.97 -7.27 -11.72
N ARG A 913 -35.37 -6.08 -12.18
CA ARG A 913 -36.50 -5.88 -13.09
C ARG A 913 -36.04 -4.87 -14.15
N ASN A 914 -35.48 -5.39 -15.25
CA ASN A 914 -35.52 -4.84 -16.62
C ASN A 914 -34.39 -5.42 -17.47
N ALA A 915 -34.48 -6.72 -17.78
CA ALA A 915 -33.79 -7.34 -18.91
C ALA A 915 -34.52 -8.63 -19.28
N ALA A 916 -35.79 -8.52 -19.67
CA ALA A 916 -36.58 -9.62 -20.22
C ALA A 916 -37.42 -9.09 -21.39
N ALA A 917 -36.74 -8.79 -22.50
CA ALA A 917 -37.33 -8.72 -23.83
C ALA A 917 -36.29 -9.29 -24.80
N TYR A 918 -36.71 -10.25 -25.65
CA TYR A 918 -35.90 -11.15 -26.47
C TYR A 918 -35.26 -12.29 -25.64
N THR A 919 -35.80 -13.50 -25.59
CA THR A 919 -35.99 -14.38 -26.76
C THR A 919 -37.06 -15.43 -26.44
N LYS A 920 -38.12 -15.48 -27.26
CA LYS A 920 -39.07 -16.59 -27.32
C LYS A 920 -38.42 -17.78 -28.01
N GLY A 921 -38.55 -18.98 -27.44
CA GLY A 921 -38.59 -20.20 -28.26
C GLY A 921 -38.07 -21.49 -27.60
N ARG A 922 -39.01 -22.39 -27.33
CA ARG A 922 -38.90 -23.88 -27.29
C ARG A 922 -38.50 -24.59 -25.97
N THR A 923 -39.54 -24.86 -25.19
CA THR A 923 -40.07 -26.14 -24.65
C THR A 923 -39.21 -27.42 -24.46
N ILE A 924 -39.54 -28.14 -23.35
CA ILE A 924 -39.57 -29.63 -23.13
C ILE A 924 -38.21 -30.27 -22.71
N LEU A 925 -38.03 -31.14 -21.70
CA LEU A 925 -38.83 -31.91 -20.72
C LEU A 925 -37.89 -32.44 -19.59
N THR A 926 -38.47 -32.69 -18.40
CA THR A 926 -38.21 -33.71 -17.33
C THR A 926 -36.90 -34.54 -17.34
N GLU A 927 -36.25 -34.88 -16.22
CA GLU A 927 -36.70 -35.79 -15.15
C GLU A 927 -35.82 -35.72 -13.88
N SER A 928 -36.45 -36.02 -12.75
CA SER A 928 -35.88 -36.25 -11.41
C SER A 928 -35.65 -37.75 -11.15
N LEU A 929 -34.55 -38.14 -10.50
CA LEU A 929 -34.42 -39.36 -9.66
C LEU A 929 -33.27 -39.07 -8.65
N SER A 930 -33.54 -38.80 -7.37
CA SER A 930 -33.70 -39.75 -6.23
C SER A 930 -32.44 -40.62 -6.01
N SER A 931 -31.91 -40.89 -4.81
CA SER A 931 -32.36 -40.75 -3.42
C SER A 931 -31.20 -41.25 -2.54
N GLY A 932 -31.08 -40.72 -1.33
CA GLY A 932 -30.13 -41.18 -0.33
C GLY A 932 -30.64 -42.31 0.57
N SER A 933 -29.67 -42.82 1.34
CA SER A 933 -29.71 -43.39 2.70
C SER A 933 -30.41 -44.73 2.98
N PHE A 934 -29.60 -45.68 3.44
CA PHE A 934 -29.94 -46.84 4.26
C PHE A 934 -29.57 -46.53 5.72
N VAL A 935 -30.51 -46.55 6.67
CA VAL A 935 -30.37 -47.16 8.02
C VAL A 935 -31.79 -47.52 8.52
N GLU A 936 -31.99 -48.82 8.70
CA GLU A 936 -32.77 -49.55 9.72
C GLU A 936 -33.43 -48.76 10.88
N SER A 937 -34.50 -49.19 11.57
CA SER A 937 -35.53 -50.23 11.47
C SER A 937 -36.44 -50.09 12.72
N TRP A 938 -37.60 -50.75 12.70
CA TRP A 938 -38.54 -51.06 13.80
C TRP A 938 -39.67 -50.09 14.19
N GLU A 939 -40.81 -50.35 13.53
CA GLU A 939 -42.07 -50.85 14.12
C GLU A 939 -42.95 -49.97 15.05
N ARG A 940 -44.12 -49.65 14.46
CA ARG A 940 -45.49 -49.97 14.91
C ARG A 940 -46.10 -49.24 16.13
N VAL A 941 -47.11 -48.45 15.75
CA VAL A 941 -48.56 -48.72 15.93
C VAL A 941 -49.33 -47.75 16.84
N ARG A 942 -50.48 -47.33 16.27
CA ARG A 942 -51.73 -46.82 16.88
C ARG A 942 -51.70 -45.36 17.36
N LYS A 943 -52.75 -44.56 17.15
CA LYS A 943 -54.01 -44.64 16.38
C LYS A 943 -54.77 -43.34 16.69
N LEU A 944 -55.70 -42.97 15.80
CA LEU A 944 -56.95 -42.24 16.08
C LEU A 944 -56.82 -40.72 16.28
N ASP A 945 -57.72 -39.87 15.78
CA ASP A 945 -58.82 -40.03 14.83
C ASP A 945 -59.31 -38.62 14.49
N SER A 946 -60.14 -38.54 13.44
CA SER A 946 -61.22 -37.57 13.26
C SER A 946 -60.82 -36.10 13.03
N ASN A 947 -61.00 -35.59 11.80
CA ASN A 947 -62.24 -34.98 11.27
C ASN A 947 -62.49 -33.60 11.91
N THR A 948 -62.81 -32.52 11.22
CA THR A 948 -63.55 -32.30 9.95
C THR A 948 -63.41 -30.79 9.68
N ASP A 949 -62.99 -30.39 8.48
CA ASP A 949 -63.83 -29.86 7.40
C ASP A 949 -64.40 -28.44 7.64
N ASN A 950 -64.12 -27.59 6.64
CA ASN A 950 -64.99 -26.58 6.02
C ASN A 950 -65.43 -25.39 6.91
N ASP A 951 -65.31 -24.12 6.53
CA ASP A 951 -65.56 -23.51 5.22
C ASP A 951 -64.93 -22.10 5.18
N LYS A 952 -64.43 -21.72 4.00
CA LYS A 952 -64.34 -20.32 3.52
C LYS A 952 -65.74 -19.84 3.10
N PRO A 953 -66.08 -18.56 2.86
CA PRO A 953 -65.23 -17.46 2.35
C PRO A 953 -65.55 -16.13 3.10
N ASP A 954 -65.15 -14.90 2.78
CA ASP A 954 -64.74 -14.23 1.54
C ASP A 954 -64.33 -12.77 1.87
N TYR A 955 -63.75 -12.10 0.87
CA TYR A 955 -63.69 -10.65 0.62
C TYR A 955 -62.75 -9.71 1.41
N SER A 956 -61.67 -9.37 0.69
CA SER A 956 -61.17 -8.00 0.40
C SER A 956 -60.94 -7.02 1.55
N ASN A 957 -59.67 -6.78 1.87
CA ASN A 957 -58.91 -5.62 1.37
C ASN A 957 -57.40 -5.88 1.47
#